data_AF-A0A8B9JB87-F1
#
_entry.id   AF-A0A8B9JB87-F1
#
_cell.length_a   1.000
_cell.length_b   1.000
_cell.length_c   1.000
_cell.angle_alpha   90.00
_cell.angle_beta   90.00
_cell.angle_gamma   90.00
#
_symmetry.space_group_name_H-M   'P 1'
#
loop_
_entity.id
_entity.type
_entity.pdbx_description
1 polymer ?
#
loop_
_entity_poly.entity_id
_entity_poly.type
_entity_poly.pdbx_seq_one_letter_code
_entity_poly.pdbx_strand_id
1 'polypeptide(L)'
;MDVAHQKLICLSYKKCSRIHVSFVQLPYPFSFFSGVGPGSTPLSVKMSETIFENFEKFGKKQHKEQVHPPAETQQKKSNAVKQNRKSMNCSPKEIHYKTLEDAVKALDVVELRQQLERSQSLFPENPCVWVKDLAGYLNSKLLAPDTDPTLSSHAHDYPYCLAGKELRSIIKNLFGKSTDTLQDFFDHCIFTMLRELEKQPGEPLHGYRMCIQAVTMNKPRIATLNLADHLELLRSNQNRPSKCLSIMWALGQAGFHDLTQGIKVWLGIMLPVLGIKSLSAYAIAYLERLLTFHANLTKGFGVMGPKEFFPLLDFAYMPKNALSPSLQEQLRKLYPRLKVLAFGAKPESTLHTYFPSFLSRATPSCPDAMKKELLNSLTECLSVDAQSLGVWRQLYTKHLSQSGLLLNHLLNSWTTLSLKLRNSLQETIQSFSVTNEEISTTANSEDILNCNTVCNSLQMKIHCQGFPWSRLLMAVLVFAAGFIVHDVKLHGTFTESTTALYLERIGVTAVSEQAWRKVSHCSQQCISWLAENMPHYYSVAVESLGPLLEATFEKLKEASVFVAQNSSDLIQWVQENTPLLIEWISDNTPNSVFQFLEFMKNLLLLVHQTYILPAFQYFITSLQHGWQSLKDSCNGEVSLHCMQGHVVALTNSTWIYLQDTTTAIRSWAQELLSIV
;
A
#
# COMPACT_ATOMS: atom_id res chain seq x y z
N MET A 1 -1.85 -33.80 44.24
CA MET A 1 -1.09 -34.70 45.13
C MET A 1 -1.11 -36.07 44.49
N ASP A 2 0.10 -36.53 44.20
CA ASP A 2 0.58 -37.69 43.43
C ASP A 2 -0.37 -38.80 42.92
N VAL A 3 0.02 -39.30 41.74
CA VAL A 3 -0.39 -40.53 41.06
C VAL A 3 -1.73 -40.49 40.28
N ALA A 4 -1.80 -39.69 39.21
CA ALA A 4 -2.81 -39.87 38.15
C ALA A 4 -2.47 -39.27 36.76
N HIS A 5 -1.19 -38.98 36.45
CA HIS A 5 -0.87 -38.23 35.21
C HIS A 5 0.31 -38.74 34.38
N GLN A 6 0.53 -40.06 34.34
CA GLN A 6 1.65 -40.61 33.55
C GLN A 6 1.37 -41.94 32.83
N LYS A 7 0.14 -42.14 32.32
CA LYS A 7 -0.21 -43.36 31.56
C LYS A 7 -1.19 -43.20 30.38
N LEU A 8 -1.32 -42.02 29.79
CA LEU A 8 -2.16 -41.82 28.58
C LEU A 8 -1.46 -41.24 27.34
N ILE A 9 -0.13 -41.15 27.35
CA ILE A 9 0.65 -40.70 26.18
C ILE A 9 1.62 -41.81 25.80
N CYS A 10 1.11 -42.96 25.34
CA CYS A 10 1.98 -44.00 24.75
C CYS A 10 1.27 -45.05 23.87
N LEU A 11 0.04 -44.81 23.39
CA LEU A 11 -0.76 -45.81 22.66
C LEU A 11 -1.44 -45.29 21.38
N SER A 12 -0.77 -44.41 20.63
CA SER A 12 -1.22 -44.10 19.25
C SER A 12 -0.08 -44.02 18.23
N TYR A 13 1.04 -44.70 18.49
CA TYR A 13 2.16 -44.86 17.56
C TYR A 13 2.48 -46.36 17.42
N LYS A 14 1.92 -47.00 16.38
CA LYS A 14 2.26 -48.31 15.76
C LYS A 14 1.04 -49.21 15.53
N LYS A 15 0.32 -48.97 14.43
CA LYS A 15 -0.14 -49.98 13.45
C LYS A 15 -1.16 -49.36 12.49
N CYS A 16 -0.70 -48.93 11.31
CA CYS A 16 -1.32 -49.31 10.04
C CYS A 16 -0.39 -48.91 8.88
N SER A 17 0.69 -49.69 8.73
CA SER A 17 1.46 -49.75 7.49
C SER A 17 0.90 -50.90 6.68
N ARG A 18 0.25 -50.59 5.55
CA ARG A 18 0.17 -51.35 4.29
C ARG A 18 -1.10 -50.89 3.55
N ILE A 19 -0.91 -50.20 2.43
CA ILE A 19 -1.45 -50.57 1.11
C ILE A 19 -0.76 -49.67 0.06
N HIS A 20 -0.51 -50.31 -1.08
CA HIS A 20 0.32 -49.97 -2.22
C HIS A 20 0.26 -48.54 -2.78
N VAL A 21 1.46 -48.03 -3.09
CA VAL A 21 1.73 -46.90 -3.98
C VAL A 21 1.87 -47.44 -5.40
N SER A 22 1.17 -46.84 -6.36
CA SER A 22 1.51 -46.91 -7.79
C SER A 22 1.94 -45.52 -8.25
N PHE A 23 3.24 -45.41 -8.53
CA PHE A 23 3.89 -44.30 -9.21
C PHE A 23 3.49 -44.29 -10.69
N VAL A 24 3.07 -43.15 -11.22
CA VAL A 24 3.35 -42.81 -12.63
C VAL A 24 3.94 -41.42 -12.67
N GLN A 25 5.22 -41.45 -12.99
CA GLN A 25 6.13 -40.37 -13.30
C GLN A 25 6.08 -40.17 -14.81
N LEU A 26 6.16 -38.93 -15.29
CA LEU A 26 6.99 -38.46 -16.42
C LEU A 26 6.44 -37.18 -17.11
N PRO A 27 7.29 -36.46 -17.87
CA PRO A 27 7.34 -35.00 -17.94
C PRO A 27 6.95 -34.43 -19.32
N TYR A 28 6.95 -33.10 -19.42
CA TYR A 28 7.23 -32.37 -20.67
C TYR A 28 8.66 -32.69 -21.16
N PRO A 29 9.04 -32.57 -22.46
CA PRO A 29 8.68 -31.48 -23.39
C PRO A 29 8.51 -31.91 -24.87
N PHE A 30 8.22 -30.98 -25.79
CA PHE A 30 8.97 -30.79 -27.05
C PHE A 30 8.35 -29.74 -28.00
N SER A 31 9.24 -29.17 -28.79
CA SER A 31 9.14 -28.13 -29.81
C SER A 31 9.14 -28.70 -31.25
N PHE A 32 8.58 -27.93 -32.21
CA PHE A 32 8.83 -27.86 -33.68
C PHE A 32 8.84 -29.14 -34.57
N PHE A 33 7.90 -29.27 -35.53
CA PHE A 33 8.09 -29.16 -37.01
C PHE A 33 6.85 -29.61 -37.82
N SER A 34 6.77 -29.09 -39.05
CA SER A 34 5.78 -29.22 -40.13
C SER A 34 5.41 -30.63 -40.60
N GLY A 35 4.22 -30.77 -41.23
CA GLY A 35 3.88 -31.93 -42.09
C GLY A 35 2.40 -31.97 -42.53
N VAL A 36 2.17 -32.04 -43.83
CA VAL A 36 0.91 -31.87 -44.59
C VAL A 36 -0.01 -33.12 -44.62
N GLY A 37 -1.32 -32.91 -44.39
CA GLY A 37 -2.54 -33.47 -45.06
C GLY A 37 -2.80 -34.99 -45.18
N PRO A 38 -3.95 -35.42 -45.73
CA PRO A 38 -5.28 -34.80 -45.79
C PRO A 38 -6.46 -35.78 -45.44
N GLY A 39 -7.67 -35.23 -45.27
CA GLY A 39 -8.92 -35.93 -45.61
C GLY A 39 -9.84 -36.37 -44.46
N SER A 40 -10.92 -35.60 -44.25
CA SER A 40 -12.31 -36.09 -44.21
C SER A 40 -13.25 -34.98 -43.69
N THR A 41 -14.21 -34.62 -44.53
CA THR A 41 -15.35 -33.74 -44.24
C THR A 41 -16.31 -34.40 -43.24
N PRO A 42 -16.95 -33.60 -42.36
CA PRO A 42 -18.27 -33.96 -41.85
C PRO A 42 -19.34 -32.94 -42.27
N LEU A 43 -20.53 -33.49 -42.46
CA LEU A 43 -21.76 -32.86 -42.92
C LEU A 43 -22.19 -31.67 -42.05
N SER A 44 -22.59 -30.59 -42.70
CA SER A 44 -23.27 -29.46 -42.06
C SER A 44 -24.71 -29.83 -41.69
N VAL A 45 -25.00 -29.95 -40.40
CA VAL A 45 -26.36 -29.88 -39.87
C VAL A 45 -26.78 -28.41 -39.86
N LYS A 46 -27.75 -28.08 -40.71
CA LYS A 46 -28.35 -26.76 -40.85
C LYS A 46 -29.26 -26.49 -39.63
N MET A 47 -28.82 -25.69 -38.67
CA MET A 47 -29.72 -25.18 -37.62
C MET A 47 -30.72 -24.21 -38.25
N SER A 48 -31.99 -24.38 -37.88
CA SER A 48 -33.12 -23.59 -38.35
C SER A 48 -32.99 -22.11 -37.95
N GLU A 49 -33.21 -21.22 -38.92
CA GLU A 49 -33.30 -19.77 -38.72
C GLU A 49 -34.39 -19.46 -37.68
N THR A 50 -34.04 -18.73 -36.62
CA THR A 50 -34.99 -18.29 -35.58
C THR A 50 -35.67 -16.99 -36.00
N ILE A 51 -36.93 -16.82 -35.56
CA ILE A 51 -37.90 -15.76 -35.91
C ILE A 51 -37.33 -14.33 -35.80
N PHE A 52 -36.26 -14.13 -35.02
CA PHE A 52 -35.59 -12.85 -34.84
C PHE A 52 -34.84 -12.36 -36.10
N GLU A 53 -34.23 -13.25 -36.90
CA GLU A 53 -33.59 -12.85 -38.16
C GLU A 53 -34.61 -12.36 -39.20
N ASN A 54 -35.85 -12.83 -39.12
CA ASN A 54 -36.92 -12.34 -39.98
C ASN A 54 -37.29 -10.88 -39.64
N PHE A 55 -37.20 -10.45 -38.39
CA PHE A 55 -37.46 -9.05 -38.01
C PHE A 55 -36.34 -8.10 -38.46
N GLU A 56 -35.06 -8.50 -38.36
CA GLU A 56 -33.95 -7.72 -38.95
C GLU A 56 -34.07 -7.64 -40.48
N LYS A 57 -34.54 -8.71 -41.14
CA LYS A 57 -34.81 -8.72 -42.59
C LYS A 57 -36.03 -7.87 -42.97
N PHE A 58 -37.06 -7.76 -42.13
CA PHE A 58 -38.24 -6.91 -42.40
C PHE A 58 -37.91 -5.41 -42.41
N GLY A 59 -36.97 -4.96 -41.57
CA GLY A 59 -36.46 -3.58 -41.60
C GLY A 59 -35.62 -3.24 -42.84
N LYS A 60 -34.99 -4.25 -43.47
CA LYS A 60 -34.11 -4.07 -44.64
C LYS A 60 -34.73 -4.46 -45.98
N LYS A 61 -35.92 -5.08 -46.00
CA LYS A 61 -36.58 -5.60 -47.22
C LYS A 61 -37.52 -4.63 -47.96
N GLN A 62 -37.58 -3.34 -47.62
CA GLN A 62 -38.21 -2.34 -48.49
C GLN A 62 -37.28 -1.78 -49.59
N HIS A 63 -36.05 -2.28 -49.72
CA HIS A 63 -35.16 -1.89 -50.81
C HIS A 63 -34.69 -3.08 -51.66
N LYS A 64 -35.03 -2.99 -52.95
CA LYS A 64 -34.55 -3.70 -54.15
C LYS A 64 -35.15 -5.07 -54.47
N GLU A 65 -35.96 -5.06 -55.53
CA GLU A 65 -35.94 -6.09 -56.57
C GLU A 65 -36.01 -5.41 -57.94
N GLN A 66 -34.90 -5.45 -58.69
CA GLN A 66 -34.86 -5.64 -60.15
C GLN A 66 -33.39 -5.72 -60.61
N VAL A 67 -33.16 -6.61 -61.57
CA VAL A 67 -31.93 -7.31 -61.96
C VAL A 67 -31.91 -7.29 -63.50
N HIS A 68 -30.96 -6.69 -64.25
CA HIS A 68 -29.67 -7.18 -64.83
C HIS A 68 -29.47 -6.44 -66.21
N PRO A 69 -28.34 -6.53 -66.97
CA PRO A 69 -26.89 -6.62 -66.66
C PRO A 69 -26.04 -5.67 -67.60
N PRO A 70 -24.75 -5.90 -68.01
CA PRO A 70 -23.66 -4.92 -67.81
C PRO A 70 -22.90 -4.43 -69.08
N ALA A 71 -22.19 -3.28 -69.01
CA ALA A 71 -20.96 -3.01 -69.80
C ALA A 71 -20.20 -1.73 -69.38
N GLU A 72 -18.91 -1.93 -69.04
CA GLU A 72 -17.68 -1.18 -69.40
C GLU A 72 -17.53 0.35 -69.30
N THR A 73 -16.58 0.75 -68.44
CA THR A 73 -15.48 1.73 -68.58
C THR A 73 -15.60 2.95 -69.50
N GLN A 74 -15.49 4.17 -68.93
CA GLN A 74 -14.36 5.11 -69.14
C GLN A 74 -14.51 6.45 -68.38
N GLN A 75 -13.36 7.05 -68.09
CA GLN A 75 -13.10 8.31 -67.36
C GLN A 75 -13.42 9.57 -68.20
N LYS A 76 -13.94 10.65 -67.59
CA LYS A 76 -13.32 12.01 -67.51
C LYS A 76 -14.29 13.10 -67.00
N LYS A 77 -13.65 14.17 -66.51
CA LYS A 77 -14.12 15.29 -65.66
C LYS A 77 -14.99 16.37 -66.36
N SER A 78 -15.66 17.13 -65.45
CA SER A 78 -15.95 18.58 -65.39
C SER A 78 -17.19 19.22 -66.02
N ASN A 79 -18.08 19.71 -65.11
CA ASN A 79 -18.79 21.01 -64.99
C ASN A 79 -19.07 21.84 -66.28
N ALA A 80 -20.23 22.48 -66.51
CA ALA A 80 -21.11 23.18 -65.58
C ALA A 80 -22.50 23.56 -66.18
N VAL A 81 -23.43 23.93 -65.28
CA VAL A 81 -24.57 24.88 -65.40
C VAL A 81 -26.02 24.36 -65.65
N LYS A 82 -26.82 24.53 -64.57
CA LYS A 82 -28.28 24.79 -64.39
C LYS A 82 -29.32 23.93 -65.13
N GLN A 83 -30.18 23.26 -64.34
CA GLN A 83 -31.59 23.68 -64.19
C GLN A 83 -32.32 22.99 -63.03
N ASN A 84 -33.25 23.75 -62.48
CA ASN A 84 -34.15 23.49 -61.36
C ASN A 84 -35.12 22.33 -61.66
N ARG A 85 -35.22 21.32 -60.78
CA ARG A 85 -36.46 20.56 -60.55
C ARG A 85 -36.46 20.00 -59.14
N LYS A 86 -37.37 20.52 -58.31
CA LYS A 86 -37.76 19.95 -57.03
C LYS A 86 -38.25 18.51 -57.26
N SER A 87 -37.58 17.52 -56.68
CA SER A 87 -38.21 16.24 -56.34
C SER A 87 -38.13 16.07 -54.83
N MET A 88 -39.30 16.24 -54.23
CA MET A 88 -39.59 15.96 -52.84
C MET A 88 -39.63 14.44 -52.70
N ASN A 89 -38.60 13.84 -52.11
CA ASN A 89 -38.64 12.49 -51.56
C ASN A 89 -37.98 12.57 -50.18
N CYS A 90 -38.83 12.73 -49.17
CA CYS A 90 -38.44 12.65 -47.77
C CYS A 90 -38.47 11.17 -47.38
N SER A 91 -37.41 10.44 -47.70
CA SER A 91 -36.99 9.34 -46.84
C SER A 91 -36.39 9.98 -45.59
N PRO A 92 -36.70 9.50 -44.37
CA PRO A 92 -36.08 10.05 -43.17
C PRO A 92 -34.58 9.80 -43.29
N LYS A 93 -33.81 10.86 -43.53
CA LYS A 93 -32.35 10.80 -43.48
C LYS A 93 -31.98 10.39 -42.06
N GLU A 94 -31.23 9.30 -41.90
CA GLU A 94 -30.64 8.97 -40.59
C GLU A 94 -29.85 10.18 -40.10
N ILE A 95 -30.29 10.72 -38.98
CA ILE A 95 -29.72 11.95 -38.41
C ILE A 95 -28.42 11.53 -37.71
N HIS A 96 -27.29 11.78 -38.38
CA HIS A 96 -25.99 11.68 -37.76
C HIS A 96 -25.69 12.96 -36.96
N TYR A 97 -25.45 12.79 -35.67
CA TYR A 97 -25.07 13.87 -34.77
C TYR A 97 -23.55 14.08 -34.80
N LYS A 98 -23.12 15.31 -34.53
CA LYS A 98 -21.68 15.64 -34.45
C LYS A 98 -21.02 15.09 -33.20
N THR A 99 -21.77 15.06 -32.09
CA THR A 99 -21.31 14.60 -30.77
C THR A 99 -22.32 13.64 -30.17
N LEU A 100 -21.89 12.78 -29.25
CA LEU A 100 -22.80 11.87 -28.55
C LEU A 100 -23.71 12.65 -27.59
N GLU A 101 -23.22 13.74 -27.01
CA GLU A 101 -23.98 14.66 -26.17
C GLU A 101 -25.20 15.22 -26.91
N ASP A 102 -25.03 15.62 -28.18
CA ASP A 102 -26.13 16.11 -29.01
C ASP A 102 -27.14 15.00 -29.33
N ALA A 103 -26.65 13.78 -29.61
CA ALA A 103 -27.50 12.63 -29.86
C ALA A 103 -28.35 12.25 -28.64
N VAL A 104 -27.75 12.27 -27.44
CA VAL A 104 -28.46 11.97 -26.18
C VAL A 104 -29.46 13.07 -25.84
N LYS A 105 -29.13 14.35 -26.09
CA LYS A 105 -30.08 15.47 -25.89
C LYS A 105 -31.27 15.42 -26.83
N ALA A 106 -31.06 14.96 -28.06
CA ALA A 106 -32.11 14.82 -29.07
C ALA A 106 -32.92 13.52 -28.95
N LEU A 107 -32.59 12.66 -27.98
CA LEU A 107 -33.29 11.40 -27.76
C LEU A 107 -34.72 11.64 -27.28
N ASP A 108 -35.70 11.13 -28.03
CA ASP A 108 -37.10 11.18 -27.63
C ASP A 108 -37.39 10.12 -26.55
N VAL A 109 -37.33 10.55 -25.30
CA VAL A 109 -37.56 9.69 -24.13
C VAL A 109 -39.03 9.24 -24.03
N VAL A 110 -39.96 10.00 -24.60
CA VAL A 110 -41.39 9.66 -24.63
C VAL A 110 -41.63 8.54 -25.64
N GLU A 111 -41.04 8.64 -26.84
CA GLU A 111 -41.06 7.56 -27.85
C GLU A 111 -40.47 6.27 -27.25
N LEU A 112 -39.32 6.37 -26.58
CA LEU A 112 -38.69 5.22 -25.93
C LEU A 112 -39.63 4.55 -24.92
N ARG A 113 -40.29 5.34 -24.06
CA ARG A 113 -41.24 4.82 -23.07
C ARG A 113 -42.40 4.09 -23.76
N GLN A 114 -42.99 4.69 -24.80
CA GLN A 114 -44.10 4.08 -25.55
C GLN A 114 -43.68 2.77 -26.21
N GLN A 115 -42.47 2.70 -26.78
CA GLN A 115 -41.96 1.47 -27.37
C GLN A 115 -41.72 0.37 -26.33
N LEU A 116 -41.18 0.71 -25.16
CA LEU A 116 -40.97 -0.25 -24.07
C LEU A 116 -42.30 -0.74 -23.48
N GLU A 117 -43.28 0.14 -23.29
CA GLU A 117 -44.62 -0.23 -22.84
C GLU A 117 -45.31 -1.16 -23.85
N ARG A 118 -45.15 -0.89 -25.15
CA ARG A 118 -45.62 -1.77 -26.21
C ARG A 118 -44.94 -3.14 -26.16
N SER A 119 -43.61 -3.19 -26.02
CA SER A 119 -42.85 -4.43 -25.89
C SER A 119 -43.29 -5.25 -24.66
N GLN A 120 -43.50 -4.58 -23.52
CA GLN A 120 -44.02 -5.19 -22.30
C GLN A 120 -45.44 -5.73 -22.46
N SER A 121 -46.30 -5.03 -23.18
CA SER A 121 -47.67 -5.50 -23.45
C SER A 121 -47.73 -6.70 -24.40
N LEU A 122 -46.84 -6.76 -25.39
CA LEU A 122 -46.79 -7.84 -26.38
C LEU A 122 -46.09 -9.09 -25.83
N PHE A 123 -45.13 -8.91 -24.92
CA PHE A 123 -44.30 -9.98 -24.38
C PHE A 123 -44.21 -9.92 -22.84
N PRO A 124 -45.32 -10.03 -22.10
CA PRO A 124 -45.35 -9.82 -20.65
C PRO A 124 -44.50 -10.81 -19.83
N GLU A 125 -44.28 -12.01 -20.36
CA GLU A 125 -43.50 -13.08 -19.70
C GLU A 125 -42.07 -13.20 -20.26
N ASN A 126 -41.60 -12.25 -21.08
CA ASN A 126 -40.28 -12.31 -21.68
C ASN A 126 -39.45 -11.04 -21.44
N PRO A 127 -38.89 -10.88 -20.22
CA PRO A 127 -38.10 -9.71 -19.85
C PRO A 127 -36.83 -9.51 -20.70
N CYS A 128 -36.36 -10.58 -21.36
CA CYS A 128 -35.20 -10.55 -22.27
C CYS A 128 -35.50 -9.71 -23.53
N VAL A 129 -36.74 -9.75 -24.04
CA VAL A 129 -37.13 -8.94 -25.20
C VAL A 129 -37.10 -7.46 -24.84
N TRP A 130 -37.61 -7.06 -23.66
CA TRP A 130 -37.70 -5.65 -23.30
C TRP A 130 -36.33 -4.98 -23.18
N VAL A 131 -35.37 -5.66 -22.56
CA VAL A 131 -34.00 -5.13 -22.40
C VAL A 131 -33.26 -5.09 -23.73
N LYS A 132 -33.50 -6.06 -24.63
CA LYS A 132 -32.96 -6.05 -25.99
C LYS A 132 -33.54 -4.92 -26.84
N ASP A 133 -34.85 -4.67 -26.75
CA ASP A 133 -35.51 -3.56 -27.42
C ASP A 133 -34.97 -2.21 -26.93
N LEU A 134 -34.71 -2.07 -25.62
CA LEU A 134 -34.02 -0.90 -25.07
C LEU A 134 -32.64 -0.70 -25.73
N ALA A 135 -31.80 -1.73 -25.76
CA ALA A 135 -30.46 -1.64 -26.33
C ALA A 135 -30.50 -1.32 -27.83
N GLY A 136 -31.41 -1.98 -28.58
CA GLY A 136 -31.61 -1.76 -30.00
C GLY A 136 -32.09 -0.33 -30.29
N TYR A 137 -33.07 0.17 -29.54
CA TYR A 137 -33.55 1.54 -29.68
C TYR A 137 -32.43 2.56 -29.42
N LEU A 138 -31.73 2.45 -28.30
CA LEU A 138 -30.63 3.35 -27.97
C LEU A 138 -29.54 3.31 -29.04
N ASN A 139 -29.16 2.12 -29.52
CA ASN A 139 -28.12 2.01 -30.53
C ASN A 139 -28.55 2.61 -31.89
N SER A 140 -29.84 2.49 -32.24
CA SER A 140 -30.38 3.06 -33.49
C SER A 140 -30.48 4.58 -33.47
N LYS A 141 -30.66 5.20 -32.29
CA LYS A 141 -30.87 6.65 -32.14
C LYS A 141 -29.59 7.40 -31.81
N LEU A 142 -28.62 6.75 -31.16
CA LEU A 142 -27.35 7.35 -30.75
C LEU A 142 -26.29 7.29 -31.85
N LEU A 143 -26.58 7.88 -33.00
CA LEU A 143 -25.71 7.90 -34.17
C LEU A 143 -24.74 9.09 -34.13
N ALA A 144 -23.63 8.95 -33.42
CA ALA A 144 -22.54 9.94 -33.35
C ALA A 144 -21.18 9.26 -33.57
N PRO A 145 -20.16 9.94 -34.12
CA PRO A 145 -18.84 9.34 -34.34
C PRO A 145 -18.31 8.59 -33.12
N ASP A 146 -17.78 7.39 -33.32
CA ASP A 146 -17.21 6.59 -32.24
C ASP A 146 -15.83 7.12 -31.86
N THR A 147 -15.74 7.77 -30.71
CA THR A 147 -14.45 7.98 -30.03
C THR A 147 -14.05 6.67 -29.39
N ASP A 148 -12.87 6.15 -29.74
CA ASP A 148 -12.30 4.92 -29.21
C ASP A 148 -12.52 4.83 -27.68
N PRO A 149 -13.33 3.87 -27.19
CA PRO A 149 -13.64 3.76 -25.77
C PRO A 149 -12.46 3.24 -24.96
N THR A 150 -11.39 2.81 -25.62
CA THR A 150 -10.29 2.10 -24.98
C THR A 150 -9.40 3.09 -24.22
N LEU A 151 -9.86 3.44 -23.02
CA LEU A 151 -9.23 4.41 -22.11
C LEU A 151 -9.16 5.82 -22.69
N SER A 152 -10.31 6.28 -23.20
CA SER A 152 -10.49 7.65 -23.68
C SER A 152 -10.21 8.69 -22.58
N SER A 153 -9.98 9.93 -23.01
CA SER A 153 -9.89 11.14 -22.17
C SER A 153 -11.17 11.44 -21.36
N HIS A 154 -12.22 10.63 -21.50
CA HIS A 154 -13.50 10.80 -20.83
C HIS A 154 -13.54 10.13 -19.45
N ALA A 155 -14.51 10.56 -18.64
CA ALA A 155 -14.78 10.01 -17.32
C ALA A 155 -15.15 8.51 -17.38
N HIS A 156 -15.05 7.81 -16.24
CA HIS A 156 -15.14 6.34 -16.19
C HIS A 156 -16.57 5.84 -16.42
N ASP A 157 -17.55 6.71 -16.21
CA ASP A 157 -18.97 6.49 -16.40
C ASP A 157 -19.45 6.95 -17.79
N TYR A 158 -18.57 7.40 -18.68
CA TYR A 158 -18.91 7.72 -20.08
C TYR A 158 -19.03 6.44 -20.94
N PRO A 159 -20.04 6.31 -21.82
CA PRO A 159 -21.04 7.33 -22.20
C PRO A 159 -22.30 7.40 -21.32
N TYR A 160 -22.51 6.46 -20.39
CA TYR A 160 -23.75 6.42 -19.61
C TYR A 160 -23.98 7.68 -18.75
N CYS A 161 -22.92 8.40 -18.40
CA CYS A 161 -22.98 9.66 -17.68
C CYS A 161 -23.81 10.72 -18.39
N LEU A 162 -23.89 10.68 -19.73
CA LEU A 162 -24.69 11.58 -20.55
C LEU A 162 -26.20 11.34 -20.40
N ALA A 163 -26.62 10.17 -19.93
CA ALA A 163 -28.04 9.87 -19.73
C ALA A 163 -28.65 10.83 -18.70
N GLY A 164 -29.69 11.57 -19.11
CA GLY A 164 -30.47 12.41 -18.22
C GLY A 164 -31.22 11.60 -17.14
N LYS A 165 -31.72 12.29 -16.11
CA LYS A 165 -32.41 11.67 -14.96
C LYS A 165 -33.58 10.78 -15.40
N GLU A 166 -34.34 11.21 -16.40
CA GLU A 166 -35.50 10.48 -16.91
C GLU A 166 -35.09 9.17 -17.59
N LEU A 167 -34.11 9.21 -18.51
CA LEU A 167 -33.59 8.01 -19.17
C LEU A 167 -33.01 7.02 -18.16
N ARG A 168 -32.22 7.50 -17.18
CA ARG A 168 -31.70 6.65 -16.10
C ARG A 168 -32.83 6.00 -15.30
N SER A 169 -33.91 6.73 -15.02
CA SER A 169 -35.08 6.18 -14.31
C SER A 169 -35.76 5.09 -15.13
N ILE A 170 -35.94 5.27 -16.44
CA ILE A 170 -36.54 4.26 -17.32
C ILE A 170 -35.69 2.99 -17.33
N ILE A 171 -34.38 3.13 -17.53
CA ILE A 171 -33.44 2.00 -17.57
C ILE A 171 -33.43 1.26 -16.22
N LYS A 172 -33.35 1.99 -15.10
CA LYS A 172 -33.35 1.40 -13.76
C LYS A 172 -34.66 0.64 -13.48
N ASN A 173 -35.80 1.23 -13.83
CA ASN A 173 -37.11 0.58 -13.65
C ASN A 173 -37.23 -0.69 -14.50
N LEU A 174 -36.75 -0.66 -15.74
CA LEU A 174 -36.75 -1.83 -16.61
C LEU A 174 -35.85 -2.94 -16.05
N PHE A 175 -34.63 -2.62 -15.64
CA PHE A 175 -33.71 -3.60 -15.06
C PHE A 175 -34.20 -4.17 -13.72
N GLY A 176 -34.95 -3.39 -12.95
CA GLY A 176 -35.62 -3.87 -11.74
C GLY A 176 -36.68 -4.94 -12.03
N LYS A 177 -37.34 -4.88 -13.21
CA LYS A 177 -38.32 -5.88 -13.66
C LYS A 177 -37.70 -7.08 -14.39
N SER A 178 -36.48 -6.93 -14.88
CA SER A 178 -35.78 -7.93 -15.70
C SER A 178 -34.59 -8.57 -14.99
N THR A 179 -34.58 -8.64 -13.65
CA THR A 179 -33.39 -8.96 -12.86
C THR A 179 -32.71 -10.27 -13.22
N ASP A 180 -33.51 -11.28 -13.59
CA ASP A 180 -33.04 -12.65 -13.82
C ASP A 180 -32.46 -12.84 -15.22
N THR A 181 -32.79 -11.94 -16.16
CA THR A 181 -32.27 -11.97 -17.54
C THR A 181 -31.13 -10.99 -17.77
N LEU A 182 -30.72 -10.22 -16.75
CA LEU A 182 -29.67 -9.20 -16.89
C LEU A 182 -28.31 -9.78 -17.25
N GLN A 183 -28.01 -11.01 -16.83
CA GLN A 183 -26.77 -11.70 -17.22
C GLN A 183 -26.78 -12.00 -18.73
N ASP A 184 -27.81 -12.68 -19.23
CA ASP A 184 -27.94 -12.98 -20.66
C ASP A 184 -28.00 -11.70 -21.51
N PHE A 185 -28.60 -10.64 -20.97
CA PHE A 185 -28.65 -9.34 -21.63
C PHE A 185 -27.28 -8.66 -21.70
N PHE A 186 -26.48 -8.74 -20.63
CA PHE A 186 -25.11 -8.24 -20.61
C PHE A 186 -24.26 -8.96 -21.68
N ASP A 187 -24.32 -10.29 -21.69
CA ASP A 187 -23.63 -11.12 -22.67
C ASP A 187 -24.12 -10.81 -24.09
N HIS A 188 -25.44 -10.65 -24.28
CA HIS A 188 -26.02 -10.24 -25.56
C HIS A 188 -25.48 -8.89 -26.05
N CYS A 189 -25.33 -7.90 -25.18
CA CYS A 189 -24.75 -6.60 -25.56
C CYS A 189 -23.30 -6.77 -26.03
N ILE A 190 -22.49 -7.57 -25.32
CA ILE A 190 -21.11 -7.86 -25.72
C ILE A 190 -21.08 -8.57 -27.07
N PHE A 191 -21.79 -9.69 -27.22
CA PHE A 191 -21.77 -10.48 -28.45
C PHE A 191 -22.27 -9.68 -29.65
N THR A 192 -23.34 -8.91 -29.48
CA THR A 192 -23.88 -8.07 -30.55
C THR A 192 -22.90 -6.97 -30.92
N MET A 193 -22.30 -6.29 -29.94
CA MET A 193 -21.26 -5.29 -30.20
C MET A 193 -20.08 -5.90 -30.98
N LEU A 194 -19.61 -7.10 -30.62
CA LEU A 194 -18.54 -7.80 -31.33
C LEU A 194 -18.91 -8.25 -32.74
N ARG A 195 -20.18 -8.58 -32.96
CA ARG A 195 -20.73 -8.96 -34.28
C ARG A 195 -20.83 -7.74 -35.20
N GLU A 196 -21.33 -6.61 -34.69
CA GLU A 196 -21.48 -5.39 -35.49
C GLU A 196 -20.12 -4.76 -35.84
N LEU A 197 -19.12 -4.86 -34.95
CA LEU A 197 -17.72 -4.48 -35.26
C LEU A 197 -17.13 -5.21 -36.47
N GLU A 198 -17.67 -6.36 -36.87
CA GLU A 198 -17.19 -7.14 -38.02
C GLU A 198 -17.87 -6.75 -39.34
N LYS A 199 -19.12 -6.26 -39.27
CA LYS A 199 -19.91 -5.95 -40.47
C LYS A 199 -19.57 -4.58 -41.05
N GLN A 200 -19.46 -3.56 -40.20
CA GLN A 200 -19.27 -2.18 -40.63
C GLN A 200 -18.30 -1.43 -39.70
N PRO A 201 -17.01 -1.31 -40.09
CA PRO A 201 -16.06 -0.55 -39.29
C PRO A 201 -16.47 0.93 -39.27
N GLY A 202 -16.75 1.45 -38.07
CA GLY A 202 -17.07 2.86 -37.84
C GLY A 202 -18.52 3.18 -37.49
N GLU A 203 -19.44 2.21 -37.49
CA GLU A 203 -20.77 2.44 -36.92
C GLU A 203 -20.70 2.56 -35.38
N PRO A 204 -21.39 3.55 -34.78
CA PRO A 204 -21.36 3.73 -33.34
C PRO A 204 -22.13 2.65 -32.59
N LEU A 205 -21.54 2.19 -31.49
CA LEU A 205 -22.09 1.14 -30.62
C LEU A 205 -22.51 1.70 -29.25
N HIS A 206 -22.87 2.99 -29.21
CA HIS A 206 -23.11 3.74 -27.97
C HIS A 206 -24.27 3.17 -27.14
N GLY A 207 -25.33 2.67 -27.79
CA GLY A 207 -26.47 2.10 -27.09
C GLY A 207 -26.09 0.86 -26.27
N TYR A 208 -25.36 -0.08 -26.88
CA TYR A 208 -24.86 -1.27 -26.18
C TYR A 208 -23.89 -0.90 -25.06
N ARG A 209 -23.01 0.08 -25.27
CA ARG A 209 -22.07 0.57 -24.26
C ARG A 209 -22.77 1.20 -23.06
N MET A 210 -23.80 2.02 -23.29
CA MET A 210 -24.62 2.59 -22.23
C MET A 210 -25.34 1.51 -21.43
N CYS A 211 -25.89 0.49 -22.10
CA CYS A 211 -26.53 -0.65 -21.43
C CYS A 211 -25.53 -1.45 -20.58
N ILE A 212 -24.34 -1.75 -21.10
CA ILE A 212 -23.27 -2.44 -20.36
C ILE A 212 -22.89 -1.67 -19.07
N GLN A 213 -22.68 -0.36 -19.18
CA GLN A 213 -22.40 0.49 -18.01
C GLN A 213 -23.57 0.55 -17.04
N ALA A 214 -24.80 0.69 -17.52
CA ALA A 214 -25.99 0.71 -16.67
C ALA A 214 -26.19 -0.61 -15.91
N VAL A 215 -25.91 -1.76 -16.55
CA VAL A 215 -25.98 -3.07 -15.89
C VAL A 215 -24.89 -3.19 -14.82
N THR A 216 -23.65 -2.88 -15.17
CA THR A 216 -22.50 -2.99 -14.24
C THR A 216 -22.52 -1.98 -13.11
N MET A 217 -23.13 -0.81 -13.31
CA MET A 217 -23.39 0.18 -12.25
C MET A 217 -24.40 -0.34 -11.22
N ASN A 218 -25.44 -1.05 -11.65
CA ASN A 218 -26.49 -1.56 -10.76
C ASN A 218 -26.13 -2.92 -10.13
N LYS A 219 -25.49 -3.81 -10.91
CA LYS A 219 -25.10 -5.16 -10.49
C LYS A 219 -23.70 -5.52 -11.03
N PRO A 220 -22.61 -4.98 -10.43
CA PRO A 220 -21.24 -5.18 -10.90
C PRO A 220 -20.84 -6.66 -11.03
N ARG A 221 -21.37 -7.52 -10.14
CA ARG A 221 -21.06 -8.95 -10.09
C ARG A 221 -21.37 -9.68 -11.40
N ILE A 222 -22.33 -9.21 -12.21
CA ILE A 222 -22.71 -9.83 -13.48
C ILE A 222 -21.49 -10.00 -14.40
N ALA A 223 -20.61 -9.00 -14.47
CA ALA A 223 -19.39 -9.06 -15.30
C ALA A 223 -18.40 -10.16 -14.85
N THR A 224 -18.57 -10.74 -13.67
CA THR A 224 -17.65 -11.74 -13.11
C THR A 224 -18.25 -13.14 -12.95
N LEU A 225 -19.51 -13.35 -13.32
CA LEU A 225 -20.18 -14.65 -13.16
C LEU A 225 -19.56 -15.71 -14.08
N ASN A 226 -19.26 -15.35 -15.34
CA ASN A 226 -18.76 -16.26 -16.37
C ASN A 226 -17.38 -15.83 -16.91
N LEU A 227 -16.42 -15.47 -16.05
CA LEU A 227 -15.11 -14.95 -16.50
C LEU A 227 -14.34 -15.93 -17.41
N ALA A 228 -14.50 -17.24 -17.20
CA ALA A 228 -13.83 -18.25 -18.01
C ALA A 228 -14.30 -18.21 -19.48
N ASP A 229 -15.60 -18.16 -19.70
CA ASP A 229 -16.20 -18.09 -21.05
C ASP A 229 -15.82 -16.79 -21.74
N HIS A 230 -15.79 -15.68 -21.00
CA HIS A 230 -15.34 -14.39 -21.50
C HIS A 230 -13.86 -14.37 -21.86
N LEU A 231 -13.01 -15.07 -21.10
CA LEU A 231 -11.59 -15.24 -21.44
C LEU A 231 -11.42 -16.07 -22.71
N GLU A 232 -12.22 -17.12 -22.89
CA GLU A 232 -12.22 -17.93 -24.11
C GLU A 232 -12.69 -17.11 -25.33
N LEU A 233 -13.75 -16.31 -25.17
CA LEU A 233 -14.19 -15.35 -26.18
C LEU A 233 -13.08 -14.35 -26.54
N LEU A 234 -12.34 -13.85 -25.56
CA LEU A 234 -11.22 -12.96 -25.80
C LEU A 234 -10.10 -13.67 -26.57
N ARG A 235 -9.72 -14.88 -26.17
CA ARG A 235 -8.67 -15.69 -26.80
C ARG A 235 -9.03 -16.07 -28.24
N SER A 236 -10.27 -16.44 -28.52
CA SER A 236 -10.74 -16.72 -29.89
C SER A 236 -10.67 -15.49 -30.81
N ASN A 237 -10.68 -14.28 -30.24
CA ASN A 237 -10.57 -13.02 -30.98
C ASN A 237 -9.17 -12.38 -30.89
N GLN A 238 -8.15 -13.07 -30.38
CA GLN A 238 -6.82 -12.51 -30.08
C GLN A 238 -6.13 -11.79 -31.26
N ASN A 239 -6.41 -12.24 -32.50
CA ASN A 239 -5.88 -11.62 -33.72
C ASN A 239 -6.62 -10.34 -34.15
N ARG A 240 -7.66 -9.94 -33.41
CA ARG A 240 -8.52 -8.79 -33.69
C ARG A 240 -8.52 -7.84 -32.46
N PRO A 241 -7.49 -6.98 -32.31
CA PRO A 241 -7.31 -6.16 -31.11
C PRO A 241 -8.55 -5.36 -30.69
N SER A 242 -9.25 -4.73 -31.63
CA SER A 242 -10.46 -3.94 -31.33
C SER A 242 -11.56 -4.76 -30.64
N LYS A 243 -11.73 -6.04 -31.03
CA LYS A 243 -12.69 -6.94 -30.37
C LYS A 243 -12.23 -7.30 -28.95
N CYS A 244 -10.96 -7.67 -28.79
CA CYS A 244 -10.40 -7.95 -27.46
C CYS A 244 -10.51 -6.76 -26.52
N LEU A 245 -10.15 -5.57 -26.99
CA LEU A 245 -10.23 -4.34 -26.20
C LEU A 245 -11.68 -4.00 -25.83
N SER A 246 -12.64 -4.27 -26.72
CA SER A 246 -14.07 -4.10 -26.43
C SER A 246 -14.56 -5.05 -25.33
N ILE A 247 -14.09 -6.30 -25.32
CA ILE A 247 -14.38 -7.28 -24.25
C ILE A 247 -13.77 -6.80 -22.93
N MET A 248 -12.48 -6.44 -22.94
CA MET A 248 -11.76 -5.95 -21.76
C MET A 248 -12.44 -4.70 -21.19
N TRP A 249 -12.88 -3.77 -22.05
CA TRP A 249 -13.61 -2.57 -21.65
C TRP A 249 -14.98 -2.88 -21.04
N ALA A 250 -15.76 -3.76 -21.67
CA ALA A 250 -17.11 -4.10 -21.20
C ALA A 250 -17.08 -4.72 -19.81
N LEU A 251 -16.18 -5.68 -19.59
CA LEU A 251 -16.01 -6.35 -18.29
C LEU A 251 -15.40 -5.40 -17.26
N GLY A 252 -14.46 -4.56 -17.68
CA GLY A 252 -13.78 -3.59 -16.81
C GLY A 252 -14.72 -2.56 -16.17
N GLN A 253 -15.90 -2.29 -16.76
CA GLN A 253 -16.86 -1.33 -16.20
C GLN A 253 -17.28 -1.66 -14.76
N ALA A 254 -17.36 -2.95 -14.41
CA ALA A 254 -17.69 -3.37 -13.05
C ALA A 254 -16.69 -2.86 -12.00
N GLY A 255 -15.42 -2.69 -12.38
CA GLY A 255 -14.36 -2.24 -11.49
C GLY A 255 -14.52 -0.82 -10.98
N PHE A 256 -15.20 0.06 -11.73
CA PHE A 256 -15.42 1.45 -11.32
C PHE A 256 -16.61 1.62 -10.36
N HIS A 257 -17.31 0.54 -10.04
CA HIS A 257 -18.38 0.52 -9.03
C HIS A 257 -18.06 -0.42 -7.87
N ASP A 258 -17.27 -1.48 -8.12
CA ASP A 258 -16.85 -2.45 -7.12
C ASP A 258 -15.39 -2.87 -7.38
N LEU A 259 -14.49 -2.49 -6.45
CA LEU A 259 -13.07 -2.83 -6.52
C LEU A 259 -12.82 -4.33 -6.59
N THR A 260 -13.57 -5.13 -5.83
CA THR A 260 -13.45 -6.59 -5.78
C THR A 260 -13.71 -7.17 -7.17
N GLN A 261 -14.77 -6.73 -7.85
CA GLN A 261 -15.05 -7.18 -9.23
C GLN A 261 -13.99 -6.67 -10.20
N GLY A 262 -13.54 -5.42 -10.06
CA GLY A 262 -12.49 -4.85 -10.91
C GLY A 262 -11.19 -5.64 -10.86
N ILE A 263 -10.75 -6.06 -9.67
CA ILE A 263 -9.56 -6.90 -9.48
C ILE A 263 -9.80 -8.29 -10.09
N LYS A 264 -10.98 -8.90 -9.89
CA LYS A 264 -11.30 -10.20 -10.50
C LYS A 264 -11.27 -10.16 -12.02
N VAL A 265 -11.84 -9.12 -12.63
CA VAL A 265 -11.79 -8.92 -14.09
C VAL A 265 -10.34 -8.74 -14.53
N TRP A 266 -9.56 -7.92 -13.83
CA TRP A 266 -8.17 -7.71 -14.21
C TRP A 266 -7.35 -9.00 -14.14
N LEU A 267 -7.47 -9.76 -13.05
CA LEU A 267 -6.79 -11.04 -12.86
C LEU A 267 -7.26 -12.13 -13.82
N GLY A 268 -8.57 -12.20 -14.08
CA GLY A 268 -9.19 -13.24 -14.90
C GLY A 268 -9.14 -13.00 -16.40
N ILE A 269 -9.10 -11.74 -16.83
CA ILE A 269 -9.21 -11.35 -18.24
C ILE A 269 -7.94 -10.67 -18.74
N MET A 270 -7.42 -9.67 -18.01
CA MET A 270 -6.35 -8.80 -18.51
C MET A 270 -4.95 -9.34 -18.23
N LEU A 271 -4.72 -9.92 -17.05
CA LEU A 271 -3.45 -10.53 -16.69
C LEU A 271 -3.05 -11.70 -17.63
N PRO A 272 -3.95 -12.63 -18.02
CA PRO A 272 -3.61 -13.72 -18.95
C PRO A 272 -3.15 -13.25 -20.34
N VAL A 273 -3.49 -12.02 -20.73
CA VAL A 273 -3.12 -11.43 -22.02
C VAL A 273 -2.14 -10.27 -21.89
N LEU A 274 -1.58 -10.06 -20.70
CA LEU A 274 -0.64 -8.97 -20.42
C LEU A 274 0.62 -9.03 -21.30
N GLY A 275 1.01 -10.23 -21.75
CA GLY A 275 2.13 -10.42 -22.68
C GLY A 275 1.81 -10.13 -24.15
N ILE A 276 0.57 -9.79 -24.51
CA ILE A 276 0.17 -9.50 -25.88
C ILE A 276 0.36 -8.01 -26.15
N LYS A 277 1.30 -7.64 -27.03
CA LYS A 277 1.70 -6.25 -27.29
C LYS A 277 0.54 -5.31 -27.66
N SER A 278 -0.47 -5.80 -28.39
CA SER A 278 -1.63 -5.01 -28.80
C SER A 278 -2.65 -4.76 -27.68
N LEU A 279 -2.54 -5.47 -26.54
CA LEU A 279 -3.50 -5.42 -25.43
C LEU A 279 -2.86 -4.95 -24.11
N SER A 280 -1.55 -5.09 -23.98
CA SER A 280 -0.81 -4.84 -22.73
C SER A 280 -0.93 -3.40 -22.23
N ALA A 281 -0.91 -2.42 -23.14
CA ALA A 281 -1.08 -1.02 -22.81
C ALA A 281 -2.43 -0.75 -22.14
N TYR A 282 -3.50 -1.32 -22.68
CA TYR A 282 -4.84 -1.21 -22.10
C TYR A 282 -4.93 -1.88 -20.74
N ALA A 283 -4.37 -3.09 -20.59
CA ALA A 283 -4.40 -3.83 -19.33
C ALA A 283 -3.74 -3.06 -18.17
N ILE A 284 -2.61 -2.40 -18.43
CA ILE A 284 -1.87 -1.63 -17.42
C ILE A 284 -2.57 -0.31 -17.11
N ALA A 285 -3.01 0.42 -18.13
CA ALA A 285 -3.69 1.69 -17.93
C ALA A 285 -5.08 1.53 -17.27
N TYR A 286 -5.80 0.43 -17.54
CA TYR A 286 -6.99 0.08 -16.76
C TYR A 286 -6.65 -0.16 -15.28
N LEU A 287 -5.59 -0.92 -14.99
CA LEU A 287 -5.17 -1.17 -13.61
C LEU A 287 -4.81 0.12 -12.87
N GLU A 288 -4.04 0.99 -13.52
CA GLU A 288 -3.67 2.31 -12.99
C GLU A 288 -4.92 3.12 -12.64
N ARG A 289 -5.89 3.19 -13.56
CA ARG A 289 -7.16 3.89 -13.36
C ARG A 289 -7.99 3.27 -12.25
N LEU A 290 -8.09 1.94 -12.19
CA LEU A 290 -8.82 1.21 -11.16
C LEU A 290 -8.25 1.50 -9.77
N LEU A 291 -6.93 1.39 -9.61
CA LEU A 291 -6.27 1.66 -8.34
C LEU A 291 -6.37 3.14 -7.97
N THR A 292 -6.23 4.06 -8.92
CA THR A 292 -6.36 5.50 -8.66
C THR A 292 -7.77 5.87 -8.22
N PHE A 293 -8.79 5.28 -8.85
CA PHE A 293 -10.19 5.49 -8.50
C PHE A 293 -10.51 4.97 -7.09
N HIS A 294 -9.99 3.80 -6.73
CA HIS A 294 -10.15 3.22 -5.39
C HIS A 294 -8.95 3.52 -4.51
N ALA A 295 -8.94 4.68 -3.85
CA ALA A 295 -7.90 5.03 -2.87
C ALA A 295 -7.82 4.00 -1.72
N ASN A 296 -8.98 3.57 -1.19
CA ASN A 296 -9.06 2.55 -0.16
C ASN A 296 -9.13 1.14 -0.77
N LEU A 297 -8.05 0.38 -0.60
CA LEU A 297 -7.87 -0.95 -1.17
C LEU A 297 -8.50 -2.09 -0.34
N THR A 298 -9.03 -1.80 0.85
CA THR A 298 -9.52 -2.82 1.80
C THR A 298 -10.60 -3.72 1.21
N LYS A 299 -11.49 -3.19 0.36
CA LYS A 299 -12.53 -3.97 -0.33
C LYS A 299 -11.96 -5.00 -1.31
N GLY A 300 -10.73 -4.82 -1.77
CA GLY A 300 -10.05 -5.73 -2.68
C GLY A 300 -9.27 -6.85 -1.97
N PHE A 301 -9.18 -6.83 -0.64
CA PHE A 301 -8.39 -7.80 0.11
C PHE A 301 -8.94 -9.21 -0.01
N GLY A 302 -8.01 -10.19 -0.12
CA GLY A 302 -8.35 -11.61 -0.27
C GLY A 302 -8.71 -12.05 -1.70
N VAL A 303 -8.78 -11.13 -2.67
CA VAL A 303 -9.01 -11.47 -4.08
C VAL A 303 -7.74 -11.96 -4.78
N MET A 304 -6.58 -11.40 -4.41
CA MET A 304 -5.28 -11.70 -5.03
C MET A 304 -4.45 -12.60 -4.12
N GLY A 305 -4.29 -13.87 -4.49
CA GLY A 305 -3.44 -14.82 -3.78
C GLY A 305 -1.99 -14.85 -4.31
N PRO A 306 -1.14 -15.72 -3.75
CA PRO A 306 0.22 -15.93 -4.26
C PRO A 306 0.26 -16.27 -5.75
N LYS A 307 -0.64 -17.15 -6.22
CA LYS A 307 -0.70 -17.63 -7.60
C LYS A 307 -0.85 -16.47 -8.60
N GLU A 308 -1.69 -15.50 -8.27
CA GLU A 308 -1.97 -14.34 -9.11
C GLU A 308 -0.91 -13.24 -8.94
N PHE A 309 -0.34 -13.10 -7.74
CA PHE A 309 0.62 -12.06 -7.39
C PHE A 309 2.00 -12.26 -8.01
N PHE A 310 2.56 -13.48 -7.97
CA PHE A 310 3.93 -13.72 -8.43
C PHE A 310 4.17 -13.50 -9.94
N PRO A 311 3.23 -13.82 -10.85
CA PRO A 311 3.33 -13.39 -12.25
C PRO A 311 3.52 -11.86 -12.39
N LEU A 312 2.92 -11.06 -11.50
CA LEU A 312 3.04 -9.60 -11.53
C LEU A 312 4.44 -9.13 -11.14
N LEU A 313 5.03 -9.76 -10.12
CA LEU A 313 6.42 -9.54 -9.76
C LEU A 313 7.34 -9.87 -10.95
N ASP A 314 7.12 -11.01 -11.60
CA ASP A 314 7.92 -11.45 -12.73
C ASP A 314 7.79 -10.44 -13.90
N PHE A 315 6.57 -9.97 -14.24
CA PHE A 315 6.38 -8.92 -15.24
C PHE A 315 6.99 -7.56 -14.84
N ALA A 316 6.94 -7.19 -13.57
CA ALA A 316 7.44 -5.89 -13.10
C ALA A 316 8.98 -5.83 -13.04
N TYR A 317 9.67 -6.94 -12.75
CA TYR A 317 11.11 -6.91 -12.46
C TYR A 317 11.99 -7.78 -13.36
N MET A 318 11.47 -8.82 -14.01
CA MET A 318 12.30 -9.64 -14.90
C MET A 318 12.57 -8.92 -16.24
N PRO A 319 13.84 -8.82 -16.68
CA PRO A 319 14.17 -8.22 -17.96
C PRO A 319 13.72 -9.11 -19.12
N LYS A 320 13.60 -8.52 -20.32
CA LYS A 320 13.28 -9.23 -21.57
C LYS A 320 11.98 -10.02 -21.53
N ASN A 321 11.02 -9.62 -20.69
CA ASN A 321 9.67 -10.16 -20.75
C ASN A 321 8.88 -9.54 -21.92
N ALA A 322 7.61 -9.93 -22.04
CA ALA A 322 6.77 -9.53 -23.18
C ALA A 322 6.31 -8.05 -23.15
N LEU A 323 6.49 -7.34 -22.04
CA LEU A 323 6.15 -5.92 -21.91
C LEU A 323 7.24 -5.03 -22.52
N SER A 324 6.83 -3.88 -23.05
CA SER A 324 7.79 -2.83 -23.40
C SER A 324 8.43 -2.24 -22.11
N PRO A 325 9.63 -1.66 -22.19
CA PRO A 325 10.28 -1.05 -21.01
C PRO A 325 9.42 0.02 -20.33
N SER A 326 8.68 0.81 -21.11
CA SER A 326 7.78 1.85 -20.58
C SER A 326 6.62 1.26 -19.77
N LEU A 327 5.96 0.22 -20.30
CA LEU A 327 4.86 -0.47 -19.64
C LEU A 327 5.34 -1.23 -18.40
N GLN A 328 6.53 -1.83 -18.47
CA GLN A 328 7.14 -2.48 -17.32
C GLN A 328 7.41 -1.49 -16.18
N GLU A 329 7.91 -0.29 -16.49
CA GLU A 329 8.12 0.77 -15.50
C GLU A 329 6.79 1.26 -14.89
N GLN A 330 5.73 1.39 -15.70
CA GLN A 330 4.39 1.71 -15.18
C GLN A 330 3.89 0.62 -14.22
N LEU A 331 4.00 -0.66 -14.59
CA LEU A 331 3.60 -1.76 -13.71
C LEU A 331 4.43 -1.77 -12.41
N ARG A 332 5.73 -1.46 -12.48
CA ARG A 332 6.60 -1.35 -11.29
C ARG A 332 6.15 -0.25 -10.34
N LYS A 333 5.65 0.89 -10.85
CA LYS A 333 5.06 1.95 -10.02
C LYS A 333 3.75 1.52 -9.34
N LEU A 334 2.96 0.67 -9.99
CA LEU A 334 1.72 0.11 -9.42
C LEU A 334 1.98 -1.03 -8.42
N TYR A 335 3.12 -1.71 -8.54
CA TYR A 335 3.48 -2.90 -7.76
C TYR A 335 3.32 -2.77 -6.24
N PRO A 336 3.74 -1.67 -5.58
CA PRO A 336 3.53 -1.52 -4.13
C PRO A 336 2.05 -1.60 -3.72
N ARG A 337 1.14 -1.05 -4.51
CA ARG A 337 -0.30 -1.11 -4.25
C ARG A 337 -0.87 -2.51 -4.50
N LEU A 338 -0.34 -3.22 -5.50
CA LEU A 338 -0.68 -4.63 -5.76
C LEU A 338 -0.21 -5.53 -4.61
N LYS A 339 0.96 -5.25 -4.03
CA LYS A 339 1.49 -5.96 -2.86
C LYS A 339 0.60 -5.78 -1.64
N VAL A 340 0.11 -4.57 -1.37
CA VAL A 340 -0.89 -4.32 -0.31
C VAL A 340 -2.17 -5.12 -0.54
N LEU A 341 -2.68 -5.17 -1.78
CA LEU A 341 -3.86 -5.98 -2.12
C LEU A 341 -3.64 -7.48 -1.90
N ALA A 342 -2.47 -7.99 -2.27
CA ALA A 342 -2.11 -9.38 -2.12
C ALA A 342 -1.97 -9.78 -0.63
N PHE A 343 -1.30 -8.94 0.16
CA PHE A 343 -1.08 -9.21 1.59
C PHE A 343 -2.39 -9.16 2.38
N GLY A 344 -3.32 -8.31 1.94
CA GLY A 344 -4.68 -8.29 2.44
C GLY A 344 -4.80 -7.73 3.87
N ALA A 345 -5.88 -8.13 4.55
CA ALA A 345 -6.25 -7.56 5.85
C ALA A 345 -5.41 -8.07 7.04
N LYS A 346 -4.82 -9.26 6.92
CA LYS A 346 -4.18 -9.99 8.03
C LYS A 346 -2.78 -10.51 7.65
N PRO A 347 -1.85 -9.65 7.23
CA PRO A 347 -0.51 -10.07 6.81
C PRO A 347 0.22 -10.89 7.88
N GLU A 348 -0.03 -10.65 9.16
CA GLU A 348 0.53 -11.39 10.30
C GLU A 348 0.19 -12.89 10.33
N SER A 349 -0.79 -13.32 9.53
CA SER A 349 -1.26 -14.71 9.45
C SER A 349 -1.25 -15.30 8.04
N THR A 350 -0.77 -14.56 7.04
CA THR A 350 -0.82 -14.97 5.63
C THR A 350 0.52 -14.92 4.92
N LEU A 351 1.47 -14.10 5.37
CA LEU A 351 2.72 -13.87 4.66
C LEU A 351 3.63 -15.10 4.58
N HIS A 352 3.53 -16.03 5.54
CA HIS A 352 4.20 -17.31 5.46
C HIS A 352 3.82 -18.13 4.20
N THR A 353 2.64 -17.89 3.60
CA THR A 353 2.22 -18.53 2.34
C THR A 353 2.90 -17.93 1.10
N TYR A 354 3.34 -16.68 1.17
CA TYR A 354 4.08 -15.99 0.10
C TYR A 354 5.58 -16.28 0.18
N PHE A 355 6.09 -16.49 1.40
CA PHE A 355 7.51 -16.70 1.70
C PHE A 355 8.19 -17.74 0.78
N PRO A 356 7.64 -18.96 0.54
CA PRO A 356 8.29 -19.96 -0.31
C PRO A 356 8.54 -19.48 -1.73
N SER A 357 7.57 -18.77 -2.31
CA SER A 357 7.62 -18.30 -3.69
C SER A 357 8.51 -17.08 -3.88
N PHE A 358 8.66 -16.25 -2.84
CA PHE A 358 9.70 -15.21 -2.80
C PHE A 358 11.10 -15.84 -2.70
N LEU A 359 11.28 -16.80 -1.78
CA LEU A 359 12.57 -17.45 -1.53
C LEU A 359 13.05 -18.19 -2.77
N SER A 360 12.17 -18.95 -3.44
CA SER A 360 12.53 -19.71 -4.64
C SER A 360 12.99 -18.82 -5.80
N ARG A 361 12.55 -17.56 -5.84
CA ARG A 361 12.90 -16.58 -6.88
C ARG A 361 14.17 -15.78 -6.58
N ALA A 362 14.63 -15.77 -5.33
CA ALA A 362 15.81 -15.01 -4.89
C ALA A 362 17.11 -15.70 -5.30
N THR A 363 17.29 -15.95 -6.60
CA THR A 363 18.48 -16.63 -7.13
C THR A 363 19.68 -15.67 -7.23
N PRO A 364 20.92 -16.18 -7.22
CA PRO A 364 22.10 -15.33 -7.43
C PRO A 364 22.07 -14.53 -8.73
N SER A 365 21.47 -15.11 -9.78
CA SER A 365 21.35 -14.56 -11.14
C SER A 365 20.19 -13.58 -11.33
N CYS A 366 19.36 -13.34 -10.32
CA CYS A 366 18.24 -12.41 -10.48
C CYS A 366 18.75 -10.96 -10.62
N PRO A 367 18.08 -10.11 -11.43
CA PRO A 367 18.44 -8.70 -11.58
C PRO A 367 18.45 -7.96 -10.25
N ASP A 368 19.32 -6.95 -10.07
CA ASP A 368 19.49 -6.26 -8.79
C ASP A 368 18.20 -5.63 -8.24
N ALA A 369 17.39 -5.02 -9.11
CA ALA A 369 16.10 -4.45 -8.71
C ALA A 369 15.13 -5.53 -8.19
N MET A 370 15.11 -6.70 -8.83
CA MET A 370 14.31 -7.85 -8.39
C MET A 370 14.86 -8.42 -7.09
N LYS A 371 16.19 -8.61 -7.00
CA LYS A 371 16.87 -9.11 -5.80
C LYS A 371 16.52 -8.26 -4.59
N LYS A 372 16.59 -6.93 -4.74
CA LYS A 372 16.23 -5.98 -3.69
C LYS A 372 14.77 -6.13 -3.26
N GLU A 373 13.82 -6.19 -4.20
CA GLU A 373 12.39 -6.35 -3.88
C GLU A 373 12.09 -7.68 -3.20
N LEU A 374 12.70 -8.77 -3.67
CA LEU A 374 12.56 -10.10 -3.08
C LEU A 374 13.08 -10.15 -1.64
N LEU A 375 14.28 -9.64 -1.39
CA LEU A 375 14.90 -9.64 -0.06
C LEU A 375 14.15 -8.74 0.92
N ASN A 376 13.66 -7.58 0.47
CA ASN A 376 12.80 -6.72 1.27
C ASN A 376 11.49 -7.43 1.62
N SER A 377 10.84 -8.08 0.65
CA SER A 377 9.60 -8.81 0.86
C SER A 377 9.77 -10.04 1.78
N LEU A 378 10.89 -10.77 1.66
CA LEU A 378 11.25 -11.86 2.56
C LEU A 378 11.45 -11.35 3.99
N THR A 379 12.17 -10.24 4.16
CA THR A 379 12.39 -9.61 5.47
C THR A 379 11.08 -9.12 6.09
N GLU A 380 10.15 -8.59 5.28
CA GLU A 380 8.82 -8.20 5.71
C GLU A 380 7.99 -9.41 6.17
N CYS A 381 8.01 -10.52 5.42
CA CYS A 381 7.38 -11.77 5.84
C CYS A 381 7.89 -12.25 7.20
N LEU A 382 9.21 -12.24 7.41
CA LEU A 382 9.82 -12.62 8.70
C LEU A 382 9.47 -11.66 9.84
N SER A 383 9.34 -10.36 9.53
CA SER A 383 9.06 -9.32 10.53
C SER A 383 7.61 -9.33 11.01
N VAL A 384 6.67 -9.58 10.09
CA VAL A 384 5.24 -9.42 10.31
C VAL A 384 4.57 -10.74 10.70
N ASP A 385 4.92 -11.84 10.04
CA ASP A 385 4.33 -13.17 10.28
C ASP A 385 5.37 -14.12 10.91
N ALA A 386 5.15 -14.47 12.18
CA ALA A 386 6.04 -15.33 12.95
C ALA A 386 6.15 -16.76 12.36
N GLN A 387 5.13 -17.23 11.62
CA GLN A 387 5.16 -18.55 10.99
C GLN A 387 6.16 -18.61 9.83
N SER A 388 6.52 -17.46 9.23
CA SER A 388 7.49 -17.38 8.14
C SER A 388 8.86 -17.94 8.54
N LEU A 389 9.29 -17.77 9.80
CA LEU A 389 10.53 -18.37 10.32
C LEU A 389 10.46 -19.89 10.38
N GLY A 390 9.28 -20.45 10.71
CA GLY A 390 9.04 -21.90 10.66
C GLY A 390 9.12 -22.44 9.25
N VAL A 391 8.45 -21.78 8.30
CA VAL A 391 8.49 -22.14 6.87
C VAL A 391 9.92 -22.03 6.32
N TRP A 392 10.66 -20.98 6.67
CA TRP A 392 12.05 -20.83 6.25
C TRP A 392 12.92 -21.99 6.73
N ARG A 393 12.77 -22.41 7.99
CA ARG A 393 13.47 -23.58 8.54
C ARG A 393 13.24 -24.85 7.75
N GLN A 394 12.01 -25.10 7.32
CA GLN A 394 11.66 -26.28 6.52
C GLN A 394 12.21 -26.22 5.09
N LEU A 395 12.41 -25.02 4.55
CA LEU A 395 12.88 -24.79 3.18
C LEU A 395 14.40 -24.65 3.06
N TYR A 396 15.09 -24.40 4.17
CA TYR A 396 16.49 -24.02 4.20
C TYR A 396 17.40 -24.95 3.42
N THR A 397 17.33 -26.27 3.67
CA THR A 397 18.20 -27.27 3.01
C THR A 397 17.93 -27.40 1.51
N LYS A 398 16.73 -27.05 1.05
CA LYS A 398 16.36 -27.07 -0.38
C LYS A 398 16.72 -25.77 -1.10
N HIS A 399 16.96 -24.70 -0.35
CA HIS A 399 17.17 -23.34 -0.86
C HIS A 399 18.38 -22.67 -0.20
N LEU A 400 19.51 -23.38 -0.14
CA LEU A 400 20.73 -22.89 0.54
C LEU A 400 21.27 -21.62 -0.11
N SER A 401 21.43 -21.59 -1.44
CA SER A 401 21.94 -20.41 -2.15
C SER A 401 21.04 -19.17 -1.95
N GLN A 402 19.72 -19.34 -2.01
CA GLN A 402 18.77 -18.25 -1.77
C GLN A 402 18.72 -17.83 -0.29
N SER A 403 18.83 -18.79 0.63
CA SER A 403 18.90 -18.52 2.07
C SER A 403 20.19 -17.77 2.44
N GLY A 404 21.33 -18.10 1.82
CA GLY A 404 22.58 -17.37 2.00
C GLY A 404 22.46 -15.90 1.61
N LEU A 405 21.76 -15.59 0.51
CA LEU A 405 21.47 -14.21 0.11
C LEU A 405 20.59 -13.48 1.13
N LEU A 406 19.54 -14.15 1.65
CA LEU A 406 18.68 -13.59 2.68
C LEU A 406 19.42 -13.35 4.00
N LEU A 407 20.21 -14.33 4.45
CA LEU A 407 21.04 -14.20 5.65
C LEU A 407 22.02 -13.03 5.54
N ASN A 408 22.69 -12.89 4.39
CA ASN A 408 23.62 -11.79 4.17
C ASN A 408 22.89 -10.43 4.15
N HIS A 409 21.69 -10.37 3.55
CA HIS A 409 20.85 -9.18 3.59
C HIS A 409 20.44 -8.79 5.01
N LEU A 410 20.05 -9.77 5.85
CA LEU A 410 19.72 -9.55 7.26
C LEU A 410 20.95 -9.11 8.07
N LEU A 411 22.13 -9.66 7.78
CA LEU A 411 23.39 -9.26 8.41
C LEU A 411 23.75 -7.80 8.10
N ASN A 412 23.61 -7.40 6.83
CA ASN A 412 23.87 -6.04 6.36
C ASN A 412 22.84 -5.04 6.91
N SER A 413 21.57 -5.47 7.03
CA SER A 413 20.47 -4.63 7.52
C SER A 413 20.24 -4.76 9.03
N TRP A 414 21.16 -5.39 9.78
CA TRP A 414 20.94 -5.78 11.18
C TRP A 414 20.45 -4.63 12.07
N THR A 415 20.99 -3.42 11.88
CA THR A 415 20.66 -2.24 12.69
C THR A 415 19.28 -1.66 12.39
N THR A 416 18.69 -1.95 11.23
CA THR A 416 17.35 -1.49 10.85
C THR A 416 16.26 -2.53 11.15
N LEU A 417 16.62 -3.79 11.38
CA LEU A 417 15.66 -4.85 11.75
C LEU A 417 14.98 -4.54 13.10
N SER A 418 13.71 -4.91 13.23
CA SER A 418 12.98 -4.76 14.50
C SER A 418 13.58 -5.64 15.61
N LEU A 419 13.51 -5.18 16.86
CA LEU A 419 14.03 -5.95 18.01
C LEU A 419 13.34 -7.32 18.13
N LYS A 420 12.03 -7.36 17.85
CA LYS A 420 11.24 -8.60 17.83
C LYS A 420 11.83 -9.60 16.83
N LEU A 421 12.09 -9.17 15.60
CA LEU A 421 12.68 -10.05 14.58
C LEU A 421 14.09 -10.50 14.99
N ARG A 422 14.94 -9.61 15.51
CA ARG A 422 16.30 -9.98 15.96
C ARG A 422 16.27 -11.09 17.02
N ASN A 423 15.36 -11.00 17.97
CA ASN A 423 15.19 -12.02 19.01
C ASN A 423 14.68 -13.34 18.42
N SER A 424 13.65 -13.29 17.56
CA SER A 424 13.11 -14.50 16.92
C SER A 424 14.09 -15.16 15.93
N LEU A 425 15.01 -14.40 15.35
CA LEU A 425 16.06 -14.95 14.47
C LEU A 425 17.07 -15.80 15.23
N GLN A 426 17.29 -15.56 16.53
CA GLN A 426 18.32 -16.29 17.30
C GLN A 426 18.12 -17.81 17.21
N GLU A 427 16.91 -18.29 17.47
CA GLU A 427 16.58 -19.72 17.39
C GLU A 427 16.71 -20.26 15.96
N THR A 428 16.32 -19.47 14.95
CA THR A 428 16.42 -19.85 13.55
C THR A 428 17.88 -19.97 13.10
N ILE A 429 18.74 -19.01 13.46
CA ILE A 429 20.16 -19.04 13.12
C ILE A 429 20.87 -20.19 13.83
N GLN A 430 20.54 -20.46 15.10
CA GLN A 430 21.09 -21.61 15.81
C GLN A 430 20.68 -22.93 15.12
N SER A 431 19.41 -23.06 14.72
CA SER A 431 18.92 -24.19 13.94
C SER A 431 19.71 -24.35 12.63
N PHE A 432 19.97 -23.26 11.91
CA PHE A 432 20.74 -23.30 10.66
C PHE A 432 22.19 -23.70 10.87
N SER A 433 22.85 -23.21 11.92
CA SER A 433 24.23 -23.61 12.24
C SER A 433 24.34 -25.11 12.49
N VAL A 434 23.44 -25.69 13.29
CA VAL A 434 23.42 -27.14 13.55
C VAL A 434 23.17 -27.92 12.25
N THR A 435 22.21 -27.48 11.43
CA THR A 435 21.95 -28.11 10.13
C THR A 435 23.14 -28.00 9.17
N ASN A 436 23.85 -26.87 9.16
CA ASN A 436 25.04 -26.68 8.33
C ASN A 436 26.17 -27.61 8.76
N GLU A 437 26.40 -27.76 10.06
CA GLU A 437 27.38 -28.70 10.60
C GLU A 437 27.04 -30.13 10.17
N GLU A 438 25.79 -30.57 10.36
CA GLU A 438 25.34 -31.91 9.95
C GLU A 438 25.54 -32.15 8.45
N ILE A 439 25.11 -31.23 7.58
CA ILE A 439 25.24 -31.39 6.13
C ILE A 439 26.71 -31.32 5.70
N SER A 440 27.54 -30.47 6.33
CA SER A 440 28.96 -30.35 5.99
C SER A 440 29.75 -31.64 6.20
N THR A 441 29.31 -32.51 7.11
CA THR A 441 29.92 -33.84 7.31
C THR A 441 29.62 -34.80 6.15
N THR A 442 28.54 -34.56 5.41
CA THR A 442 28.04 -35.46 4.36
C THR A 442 28.31 -34.92 2.94
N ALA A 443 28.31 -33.60 2.76
CA ALA A 443 28.52 -32.93 1.49
C ALA A 443 29.20 -31.57 1.69
N ASN A 444 30.26 -31.30 0.93
CA ASN A 444 30.96 -30.03 0.97
C ASN A 444 30.54 -29.19 -0.26
N SER A 445 29.58 -28.28 -0.08
CA SER A 445 29.17 -27.33 -1.12
C SER A 445 29.51 -25.90 -0.71
N GLU A 446 29.87 -25.09 -1.69
CA GLU A 446 30.21 -23.67 -1.50
C GLU A 446 29.07 -22.89 -0.83
N ASP A 447 27.82 -23.22 -1.17
CA ASP A 447 26.61 -22.62 -0.58
C ASP A 447 26.51 -22.87 0.94
N ILE A 448 26.89 -24.07 1.42
CA ILE A 448 26.88 -24.41 2.86
C ILE A 448 27.94 -23.58 3.59
N LEU A 449 29.15 -23.50 3.05
CA LEU A 449 30.25 -22.74 3.63
C LEU A 449 29.88 -21.26 3.77
N ASN A 450 29.29 -20.69 2.72
CA ASN A 450 28.81 -19.31 2.73
C ASN A 450 27.73 -19.10 3.80
N CYS A 451 26.69 -19.95 3.82
CA CYS A 451 25.64 -19.84 4.84
C CYS A 451 26.18 -19.99 6.26
N ASN A 452 27.11 -20.93 6.49
CA ASN A 452 27.72 -21.14 7.80
C ASN A 452 28.50 -19.90 8.27
N THR A 453 29.27 -19.29 7.36
CA THR A 453 30.03 -18.06 7.63
C THR A 453 29.13 -16.90 8.02
N VAL A 454 28.00 -16.73 7.31
CA VAL A 454 27.04 -15.67 7.61
C VAL A 454 26.29 -15.95 8.91
N CYS A 455 25.90 -17.20 9.19
CA CYS A 455 25.27 -17.59 10.45
C CYS A 455 26.18 -17.28 11.66
N ASN A 456 27.47 -17.62 11.59
CA ASN A 456 28.42 -17.31 12.66
C ASN A 456 28.55 -15.81 12.89
N SER A 457 28.60 -15.03 11.80
CA SER A 457 28.66 -13.56 11.87
C SER A 457 27.40 -12.97 12.52
N LEU A 458 26.22 -13.50 12.19
CA LEU A 458 24.95 -13.11 12.81
C LEU A 458 24.90 -13.49 14.29
N GLN A 459 25.35 -14.69 14.66
CA GLN A 459 25.42 -15.11 16.07
C GLN A 459 26.31 -14.18 16.88
N MET A 460 27.46 -13.77 16.36
CA MET A 460 28.34 -12.79 17.01
C MET A 460 27.62 -11.45 17.19
N LYS A 461 26.88 -10.95 16.20
CA LYS A 461 26.07 -9.73 16.35
C LYS A 461 24.94 -9.86 17.37
N ILE A 462 24.33 -11.03 17.49
CA ILE A 462 23.27 -11.31 18.47
C ILE A 462 23.84 -11.32 19.88
N HIS A 463 24.98 -11.97 20.09
CA HIS A 463 25.63 -12.05 21.40
C HIS A 463 26.29 -10.74 21.82
N CYS A 464 26.73 -9.92 20.87
CA CYS A 464 27.24 -8.57 21.10
C CYS A 464 26.12 -7.52 21.29
N GLN A 465 25.01 -7.86 21.97
CA GLN A 465 24.14 -6.86 22.57
C GLN A 465 24.95 -6.19 23.69
N GLY A 466 25.52 -5.02 23.35
CA GLY A 466 26.54 -4.27 24.09
C GLY A 466 26.62 -4.56 25.58
N PHE A 467 27.70 -5.25 25.99
CA PHE A 467 28.14 -5.25 27.38
C PHE A 467 28.33 -3.79 27.80
N PRO A 468 27.72 -3.33 28.92
CA PRO A 468 27.63 -1.90 29.23
C PRO A 468 28.95 -1.41 29.82
N TRP A 469 30.00 -1.36 28.98
CA TRP A 469 31.34 -0.92 29.34
C TRP A 469 31.35 0.46 29.99
N SER A 470 30.44 1.35 29.59
CA SER A 470 30.27 2.65 30.22
C SER A 470 29.77 2.55 31.67
N ARG A 471 28.84 1.63 31.96
CA ARG A 471 28.34 1.40 33.32
C ARG A 471 29.37 0.69 34.20
N LEU A 472 30.12 -0.26 33.64
CA LEU A 472 31.23 -0.91 34.34
C LEU A 472 32.33 0.12 34.67
N LEU A 473 32.73 0.94 33.70
CA LEU A 473 33.73 1.99 33.88
C LEU A 473 33.28 3.01 34.95
N MET A 474 32.02 3.44 34.90
CA MET A 474 31.46 4.34 35.92
C MET A 474 31.43 3.69 37.30
N ALA A 475 31.05 2.42 37.41
CA ALA A 475 31.07 1.70 38.68
C ALA A 475 32.50 1.61 39.25
N VAL A 476 33.49 1.27 38.41
CA VAL A 476 34.90 1.23 38.81
C VAL A 476 35.39 2.61 39.29
N LEU A 477 35.04 3.68 38.59
CA LEU A 477 35.40 5.05 39.00
C LEU A 477 34.74 5.45 40.33
N VAL A 478 33.46 5.11 40.54
CA VAL A 478 32.75 5.37 41.80
C VAL A 478 33.38 4.59 42.96
N PHE A 479 33.73 3.32 42.75
CA PHE A 479 34.43 2.52 43.76
C PHE A 479 35.83 3.06 44.08
N ALA A 480 36.59 3.47 43.07
CA ALA A 480 37.91 4.08 43.26
C ALA A 480 37.81 5.40 44.02
N ALA A 481 36.90 6.29 43.63
CA ALA A 481 36.65 7.56 44.34
C ALA A 481 36.15 7.33 45.77
N GLY A 482 35.25 6.37 45.97
CA GLY A 482 34.75 5.99 47.29
C GLY A 482 35.85 5.45 48.20
N PHE A 483 36.76 4.64 47.66
CA PHE A 483 37.93 4.12 48.38
C PHE A 483 38.87 5.25 48.81
N ILE A 484 39.17 6.19 47.91
CA ILE A 484 40.01 7.37 48.20
C ILE A 484 39.36 8.24 49.28
N VAL A 485 38.06 8.53 49.16
CA VAL A 485 37.33 9.35 50.15
C VAL A 485 37.28 8.66 51.52
N HIS A 486 37.08 7.34 51.55
CA HIS A 486 37.07 6.56 52.79
C HIS A 486 38.46 6.54 53.46
N ASP A 487 39.53 6.35 52.69
CA ASP A 487 40.91 6.34 53.17
C ASP A 487 41.34 7.72 53.74
N VAL A 488 40.93 8.81 53.07
CA VAL A 488 41.15 10.18 53.57
C VAL A 488 40.34 10.47 54.83
N LYS A 489 39.11 9.94 54.94
CA LYS A 489 38.28 10.09 56.14
C LYS A 489 38.86 9.36 57.36
N LEU A 490 39.53 8.22 57.14
CA LEU A 490 40.18 7.44 58.19
C LEU A 490 41.45 8.11 58.72
N HIS A 491 42.23 8.75 57.84
CA HIS A 491 43.52 9.35 58.19
C HIS A 491 43.44 10.87 58.42
N GLY A 492 42.26 11.48 58.27
CA GLY A 492 42.00 12.90 58.59
C GLY A 492 42.57 13.91 57.60
N THR A 493 43.72 13.63 56.98
CA THR A 493 44.33 14.48 55.94
C THR A 493 44.79 13.64 54.74
N PHE A 494 44.73 14.21 53.53
CA PHE A 494 45.12 13.51 52.30
C PHE A 494 46.60 13.10 52.33
N THR A 495 47.47 13.92 52.92
CA THR A 495 48.92 13.71 53.02
C THR A 495 49.32 12.51 53.88
N GLU A 496 48.46 12.07 54.79
CA GLU A 496 48.70 10.91 55.68
C GLU A 496 47.95 9.65 55.21
N SER A 497 47.21 9.73 54.09
CA SER A 497 46.45 8.59 53.55
C SER A 497 47.36 7.56 52.88
N THR A 498 46.97 6.27 52.95
CA THR A 498 47.69 5.19 52.27
C THR A 498 47.67 5.36 50.74
N THR A 499 46.62 5.99 50.22
CA THR A 499 46.47 6.38 48.82
C THR A 499 47.54 7.40 48.39
N ALA A 500 47.82 8.43 49.20
CA ALA A 500 48.84 9.43 48.88
C ALA A 500 50.26 8.85 48.89
N LEU A 501 50.58 7.99 49.87
CA LEU A 501 51.86 7.28 49.93
C LEU A 501 52.06 6.35 48.71
N TYR A 502 51.00 5.68 48.24
CA TYR A 502 51.06 4.85 47.04
C TYR A 502 51.22 5.69 45.76
N LEU A 503 50.52 6.81 45.65
CA LEU A 503 50.61 7.74 44.51
C LEU A 503 51.98 8.40 44.41
N GLU A 504 52.60 8.72 45.54
CA GLU A 504 53.97 9.22 45.64
C GLU A 504 55.00 8.15 45.25
N ARG A 505 54.79 6.90 45.69
CA ARG A 505 55.65 5.76 45.35
C ARG A 505 55.61 5.37 43.87
N ILE A 506 54.50 5.61 43.18
CA ILE A 506 54.33 5.36 41.74
C ILE A 506 54.80 6.59 40.91
N GLY A 507 55.17 7.71 41.54
CA GLY A 507 55.61 8.93 40.85
C GLY A 507 54.48 9.68 40.11
N VAL A 508 53.22 9.32 40.39
CA VAL A 508 52.04 9.92 39.74
C VAL A 508 51.88 11.37 40.16
N THR A 509 52.29 11.74 41.37
CA THR A 509 52.24 13.12 41.87
C THR A 509 53.05 14.07 40.98
N ALA A 510 54.29 13.71 40.62
CA ALA A 510 55.14 14.50 39.72
C ALA A 510 54.58 14.60 38.29
N VAL A 511 54.04 13.50 37.75
CA VAL A 511 53.38 13.49 36.43
C VAL A 511 52.09 14.32 36.46
N SER A 512 51.34 14.27 37.57
CA SER A 512 50.10 15.03 37.75
C SER A 512 50.37 16.53 37.89
N GLU A 513 51.43 16.95 38.59
CA GLU A 513 51.84 18.36 38.64
C GLU A 513 52.31 18.86 37.28
N GLN A 514 53.06 18.05 36.54
CA GLN A 514 53.51 18.39 35.21
C GLN A 514 52.34 18.45 34.20
N ALA A 515 51.39 17.53 34.32
CA ALA A 515 50.14 17.55 33.56
C ALA A 515 49.30 18.77 33.95
N TRP A 516 49.20 19.10 35.24
CA TRP A 516 48.48 20.27 35.74
C TRP A 516 49.09 21.58 35.25
N ARG A 517 50.42 21.69 35.21
CA ARG A 517 51.12 22.83 34.61
C ARG A 517 50.81 22.96 33.11
N LYS A 518 50.81 21.86 32.35
CA LYS A 518 50.43 21.88 30.91
C LYS A 518 48.96 22.21 30.69
N VAL A 519 48.06 21.66 31.51
CA VAL A 519 46.62 21.93 31.45
C VAL A 519 46.34 23.38 31.83
N SER A 520 46.98 23.91 32.87
CA SER A 520 46.85 25.31 33.27
C SER A 520 47.30 26.27 32.17
N HIS A 521 48.44 25.99 31.53
CA HIS A 521 48.95 26.80 30.42
C HIS A 521 48.03 26.76 29.19
N CYS A 522 47.57 25.57 28.81
CA CYS A 522 46.61 25.39 27.72
C CYS A 522 45.27 26.08 28.02
N SER A 523 44.80 25.99 29.27
CA SER A 523 43.56 26.65 29.71
C SER A 523 43.67 28.17 29.66
N GLN A 524 44.82 28.75 30.03
CA GLN A 524 45.07 30.18 29.91
C GLN A 524 45.09 30.64 28.44
N GLN A 525 45.73 29.87 27.55
CA GLN A 525 45.70 30.15 26.11
C GLN A 525 44.30 30.02 25.51
N CYS A 526 43.51 29.05 25.97
CA CYS A 526 42.14 28.88 25.53
C CYS A 526 41.25 30.05 26.00
N ILE A 527 41.42 30.52 27.24
CA ILE A 527 40.71 31.67 27.79
C ILE A 527 41.09 32.96 27.05
N SER A 528 42.37 33.19 26.74
CA SER A 528 42.79 34.38 25.98
C SER A 528 42.26 34.36 24.54
N TRP A 529 42.30 33.19 23.88
CA TRP A 529 41.76 33.02 22.53
C TRP A 529 40.23 33.20 22.49
N LEU A 530 39.53 32.67 23.51
CA LEU A 530 38.09 32.88 23.68
C LEU A 530 37.78 34.36 23.90
N ALA A 531 38.55 35.06 24.73
CA ALA A 531 38.35 36.49 24.99
C ALA A 531 38.49 37.35 23.72
N GLU A 532 39.41 37.00 22.82
CA GLU A 532 39.61 37.72 21.55
C GLU A 532 38.58 37.37 20.47
N ASN A 533 38.18 36.10 20.33
CA ASN A 533 37.37 35.65 19.20
C ASN A 533 35.85 35.59 19.48
N MET A 534 35.44 35.49 20.75
CA MET A 534 34.01 35.38 21.12
C MET A 534 33.14 36.58 20.72
N PRO A 535 33.59 37.84 20.82
CA PRO A 535 32.77 38.99 20.42
C PRO A 535 32.33 38.91 18.95
N HIS A 536 33.20 38.36 18.09
CA HIS A 536 32.93 38.26 16.66
C HIS A 536 31.94 37.12 16.32
N TYR A 537 32.06 35.96 16.96
CA TYR A 537 31.11 34.86 16.75
C TYR A 537 29.74 35.14 17.38
N TYR A 538 29.70 35.87 18.50
CA TYR A 538 28.45 36.25 19.15
C TYR A 538 27.68 37.28 18.33
N SER A 539 28.35 38.28 17.74
CA SER A 539 27.68 39.26 16.87
C SER A 539 27.05 38.60 15.64
N VAL A 540 27.77 37.65 15.02
CA VAL A 540 27.27 36.88 13.87
C VAL A 540 26.08 36.00 14.27
N ALA A 541 26.11 35.36 15.43
CA ALA A 541 25.02 34.54 15.93
C ALA A 541 23.76 35.38 16.23
N VAL A 542 23.91 36.57 16.81
CA VAL A 542 22.79 37.49 17.09
C VAL A 542 22.19 38.05 15.80
N GLU A 543 23.02 38.46 14.83
CA GLU A 543 22.54 38.94 13.53
C GLU A 543 21.79 37.86 12.72
N SER A 544 22.21 36.60 12.82
CA SER A 544 21.61 35.51 12.04
C SER A 544 20.41 34.82 12.74
N LEU A 545 20.39 34.77 14.08
CA LEU A 545 19.29 34.16 14.84
C LEU A 545 18.20 35.15 15.23
N GLY A 546 18.50 36.45 15.34
CA GLY A 546 17.53 37.51 15.66
C GLY A 546 16.25 37.48 14.80
N PRO A 547 16.36 37.58 13.46
CA PRO A 547 15.19 37.61 12.59
C PRO A 547 14.43 36.29 12.55
N LEU A 548 15.12 35.15 12.76
CA LEU A 548 14.47 33.83 12.84
C LEU A 548 13.60 33.72 14.09
N LEU A 549 14.10 34.22 15.23
CA LEU A 549 13.38 34.19 16.50
C LEU A 549 12.15 35.10 16.47
N GLU A 550 12.28 36.32 15.95
CA GLU A 550 11.16 37.27 15.82
C GLU A 550 10.06 36.73 14.90
N ALA A 551 10.43 36.13 13.76
CA ALA A 551 9.47 35.47 12.87
C ALA A 551 8.77 34.28 13.54
N THR A 552 9.48 33.54 14.38
CA THR A 552 8.92 32.39 15.13
C THR A 552 7.95 32.86 16.22
N PHE A 553 8.26 33.97 16.91
CA PHE A 553 7.38 34.54 17.92
C PHE A 553 6.08 35.10 17.33
N GLU A 554 6.14 35.77 16.18
CA GLU A 554 4.92 36.23 15.48
C GLU A 554 4.07 35.04 14.99
N LYS A 555 4.70 33.99 14.45
CA LYS A 555 3.98 32.75 14.08
C LYS A 555 3.33 32.05 15.28
N LEU A 556 3.99 32.05 16.43
CA LEU A 556 3.44 31.47 17.65
C LEU A 556 2.24 32.28 18.17
N LYS A 557 2.29 33.61 18.01
CA LYS A 557 1.18 34.51 18.34
C LYS A 557 -0.02 34.29 17.44
N GLU A 558 0.17 34.18 16.12
CA GLU A 558 -0.87 33.80 15.15
C GLU A 558 -1.49 32.43 15.50
N ALA A 559 -0.66 31.44 15.81
CA ALA A 559 -1.12 30.11 16.20
C ALA A 559 -1.91 30.12 17.52
N SER A 560 -1.51 30.93 18.50
CA SER A 560 -2.21 31.04 19.78
C SER A 560 -3.62 31.62 19.63
N VAL A 561 -3.80 32.59 18.74
CA VAL A 561 -5.12 33.17 18.43
C VAL A 561 -5.99 32.16 17.68
N PHE A 562 -5.41 31.42 16.73
CA PHE A 562 -6.12 30.35 16.01
C PHE A 562 -6.57 29.22 16.94
N VAL A 563 -5.70 28.78 17.86
CA VAL A 563 -6.03 27.76 18.86
C VAL A 563 -7.11 28.25 19.83
N ALA A 564 -7.03 29.51 20.28
CA ALA A 564 -8.06 30.10 21.13
C ALA A 564 -9.43 30.13 20.44
N GLN A 565 -9.49 30.54 19.17
CA GLN A 565 -10.73 30.57 18.38
C GLN A 565 -11.30 29.17 18.11
N ASN A 566 -10.47 28.21 17.71
CA ASN A 566 -10.96 26.84 17.52
C ASN A 566 -11.38 26.19 18.84
N SER A 567 -10.74 26.54 19.96
CA SER A 567 -11.12 26.00 21.28
C SER A 567 -12.48 26.51 21.74
N SER A 568 -12.87 27.75 21.42
CA SER A 568 -14.21 28.26 21.76
C SER A 568 -15.31 27.55 20.99
N ASP A 569 -15.10 27.27 19.69
CA ASP A 569 -16.07 26.56 18.86
C ASP A 569 -16.25 25.10 19.31
N LEU A 570 -15.15 24.46 19.71
CA LEU A 570 -15.15 23.09 20.23
C LEU A 570 -15.80 23.03 21.62
N ILE A 571 -15.56 24.01 22.49
CA ILE A 571 -16.23 24.12 23.80
C ILE A 571 -17.73 24.33 23.62
N GLN A 572 -18.15 25.18 22.68
CA GLN A 572 -19.57 25.40 22.39
C GLN A 572 -20.24 24.14 21.83
N TRP A 573 -19.59 23.44 20.88
CA TRP A 573 -20.09 22.17 20.35
C TRP A 573 -20.21 21.10 21.45
N VAL A 574 -19.24 21.02 22.36
CA VAL A 574 -19.30 20.10 23.51
C VAL A 574 -20.43 20.49 24.44
N GLN A 575 -20.62 21.77 24.78
CA GLN A 575 -21.71 22.23 25.65
C GLN A 575 -23.10 21.90 25.06
N GLU A 576 -23.27 22.03 23.74
CA GLU A 576 -24.53 21.73 23.05
C GLU A 576 -24.81 20.22 22.95
N ASN A 577 -23.79 19.38 22.76
CA ASN A 577 -23.97 17.94 22.56
C ASN A 577 -23.86 17.10 23.84
N THR A 578 -23.26 17.63 24.90
CA THR A 578 -23.12 16.95 26.21
C THR A 578 -24.45 16.49 26.81
N PRO A 579 -25.54 17.29 26.85
CA PRO A 579 -26.80 16.82 27.45
C PRO A 579 -27.44 15.66 26.67
N LEU A 580 -27.37 15.65 25.33
CA LEU A 580 -27.90 14.57 24.48
C LEU A 580 -27.11 13.26 24.66
N LEU A 581 -25.81 13.39 24.87
CA LEU A 581 -24.90 12.26 25.10
C LEU A 581 -25.10 11.65 26.51
N ILE A 582 -25.37 12.49 27.52
CA ILE A 582 -25.69 12.06 28.88
C ILE A 582 -27.02 11.30 28.93
N GLU A 583 -28.05 11.77 28.21
CA GLU A 583 -29.35 11.11 28.13
C GLU A 583 -29.25 9.74 27.43
N TRP A 584 -28.47 9.64 26.34
CA TRP A 584 -28.24 8.37 25.64
C TRP A 584 -27.41 7.35 26.43
N ILE A 585 -26.40 7.80 27.18
CA ILE A 585 -25.55 6.93 28.02
C ILE A 585 -26.30 6.49 29.28
N SER A 586 -27.16 7.35 29.85
CA SER A 586 -28.05 7.04 30.97
C SER A 586 -28.95 5.83 30.67
N ASP A 587 -29.46 5.73 29.44
CA ASP A 587 -30.42 4.68 29.07
C ASP A 587 -29.78 3.32 28.73
N ASN A 588 -28.47 3.26 28.49
CA ASN A 588 -27.81 2.04 27.98
C ASN A 588 -26.60 1.55 28.79
N THR A 589 -26.30 2.15 29.96
CA THR A 589 -25.03 1.85 30.64
C THR A 589 -25.20 1.58 32.15
N PRO A 590 -24.67 0.46 32.67
CA PRO A 590 -24.72 0.17 34.11
C PRO A 590 -23.85 1.12 34.95
N ASN A 591 -24.27 1.40 36.18
CA ASN A 591 -23.67 2.34 37.15
C ASN A 591 -22.15 2.21 37.38
N SER A 592 -21.54 1.06 37.09
CA SER A 592 -20.09 0.85 37.21
C SER A 592 -19.26 1.65 36.20
N VAL A 593 -19.81 1.94 35.01
CA VAL A 593 -19.12 2.73 33.98
C VAL A 593 -19.11 4.21 34.34
N PHE A 594 -20.16 4.71 34.99
CA PHE A 594 -20.19 6.09 35.50
C PHE A 594 -19.16 6.32 36.61
N GLN A 595 -18.97 5.37 37.52
CA GLN A 595 -17.93 5.43 38.53
C GLN A 595 -16.50 5.42 37.94
N PHE A 596 -16.29 4.65 36.87
CA PHE A 596 -15.00 4.63 36.17
C PHE A 596 -14.73 5.95 35.43
N LEU A 597 -15.73 6.54 34.78
CA LEU A 597 -15.60 7.83 34.10
C LEU A 597 -15.35 8.97 35.10
N GLU A 598 -15.98 8.94 36.27
CA GLU A 598 -15.75 9.91 37.33
C GLU A 598 -14.35 9.78 37.94
N PHE A 599 -13.85 8.54 38.10
CA PHE A 599 -12.47 8.30 38.47
C PHE A 599 -11.47 8.82 37.43
N MET A 600 -11.70 8.55 36.15
CA MET A 600 -10.86 9.03 35.05
C MET A 600 -10.84 10.55 34.94
N LYS A 601 -12.00 11.21 35.11
CA LYS A 601 -12.12 12.67 35.16
C LYS A 601 -11.28 13.26 36.31
N ASN A 602 -11.40 12.68 37.51
CA ASN A 602 -10.66 13.14 38.68
C ASN A 602 -9.14 12.92 38.53
N LEU A 603 -8.73 11.79 37.93
CA LEU A 603 -7.33 11.51 37.63
C LEU A 603 -6.76 12.51 36.62
N LEU A 604 -7.49 12.82 35.54
CA LEU A 604 -7.07 13.80 34.54
C LEU A 604 -6.98 15.21 35.11
N LEU A 605 -7.94 15.62 35.94
CA LEU A 605 -7.90 16.91 36.64
C LEU A 605 -6.71 16.99 37.60
N LEU A 606 -6.43 15.91 38.33
CA LEU A 606 -5.26 15.82 39.21
C LEU A 606 -3.96 15.95 38.41
N VAL A 607 -3.84 15.23 37.28
CA VAL A 607 -2.63 15.29 36.44
C VAL A 607 -2.42 16.69 35.87
N HIS A 608 -3.49 17.31 35.37
CA HIS A 608 -3.44 18.64 34.80
C HIS A 608 -3.10 19.71 35.85
N GLN A 609 -3.78 19.70 37.01
CA GLN A 609 -3.59 20.70 38.07
C GLN A 609 -2.27 20.52 38.83
N THR A 610 -1.84 19.28 39.07
CA THR A 610 -0.69 19.00 39.95
C THR A 610 0.63 18.96 39.21
N TYR A 611 0.65 18.54 37.93
CA TYR A 611 1.90 18.34 37.21
C TYR A 611 2.03 19.25 35.99
N ILE A 612 1.00 19.32 35.14
CA ILE A 612 1.12 20.03 33.86
C ILE A 612 1.13 21.55 34.08
N LEU A 613 0.15 22.10 34.81
CA LEU A 613 0.03 23.54 35.03
C LEU A 613 1.24 24.11 35.79
N PRO A 614 1.74 23.50 36.87
CA PRO A 614 2.92 24.01 37.58
C PRO A 614 4.21 23.87 36.78
N ALA A 615 4.39 22.78 36.02
CA ALA A 615 5.55 22.64 35.14
C ALA A 615 5.56 23.68 34.02
N PHE A 616 4.40 23.99 33.45
CA PHE A 616 4.27 25.00 32.41
C PHE A 616 4.51 26.41 32.96
N GLN A 617 3.96 26.72 34.14
CA GLN A 617 4.24 27.98 34.85
C GLN A 617 5.72 28.09 35.22
N TYR A 618 6.34 27.05 35.75
CA TYR A 618 7.78 27.03 36.06
C TYR A 618 8.62 27.27 34.81
N PHE A 619 8.27 26.65 33.69
CA PHE A 619 8.97 26.82 32.43
C PHE A 619 8.86 28.26 31.91
N ILE A 620 7.65 28.83 31.86
CA ILE A 620 7.45 30.23 31.43
C ILE A 620 8.18 31.20 32.36
N THR A 621 8.10 30.99 33.68
CA THR A 621 8.74 31.89 34.65
C THR A 621 10.26 31.81 34.54
N SER A 622 10.83 30.61 34.34
CA SER A 622 12.27 30.41 34.13
C SER A 622 12.75 31.03 32.81
N LEU A 623 11.93 30.94 31.77
CA LEU A 623 12.24 31.51 30.46
C LEU A 623 12.16 33.05 30.48
N GLN A 624 11.18 33.62 31.20
CA GLN A 624 11.11 35.06 31.47
C GLN A 624 12.27 35.54 32.33
N HIS A 625 12.62 34.82 33.40
CA HIS A 625 13.76 35.18 34.25
C HIS A 625 15.09 35.10 33.49
N GLY A 626 15.26 34.06 32.67
CA GLY A 626 16.42 33.90 31.79
C GLY A 626 16.52 35.03 30.77
N TRP A 627 15.39 35.45 30.19
CA TRP A 627 15.32 36.53 29.20
C TRP A 627 15.54 37.92 29.81
N GLN A 628 14.91 38.24 30.95
CA GLN A 628 15.12 39.50 31.68
C GLN A 628 16.53 39.60 32.24
N SER A 629 17.11 38.51 32.74
CA SER A 629 18.52 38.49 33.13
C SER A 629 19.47 38.70 31.95
N LEU A 630 19.09 38.29 30.74
CA LEU A 630 19.87 38.53 29.51
C LEU A 630 19.74 39.97 29.02
N LYS A 631 18.54 40.57 29.18
CA LYS A 631 18.20 41.92 28.76
C LYS A 631 18.78 42.99 29.70
N ASP A 632 18.73 42.76 31.02
CA ASP A 632 19.22 43.71 32.03
C ASP A 632 20.76 43.68 32.16
N SER A 633 21.42 42.56 31.83
CA SER A 633 22.89 42.43 31.86
C SER A 633 23.60 43.02 30.64
N CYS A 634 22.89 43.35 29.56
CA CYS A 634 23.47 43.76 28.27
C CYS A 634 22.91 45.09 27.76
N ASN A 635 23.00 46.15 28.59
CA ASN A 635 22.87 47.53 28.10
C ASN A 635 24.07 47.92 27.19
N GLY A 636 24.14 47.30 26.02
CA GLY A 636 24.91 47.78 24.87
C GLY A 636 26.34 47.28 24.70
N GLU A 637 27.10 46.93 25.74
CA GLU A 637 28.49 46.47 25.59
C GLU A 637 28.87 45.34 26.57
N VAL A 638 29.29 44.19 26.02
CA VAL A 638 29.60 42.97 26.77
C VAL A 638 31.02 43.04 27.35
N SER A 639 31.17 43.13 28.67
CA SER A 639 32.46 43.00 29.35
C SER A 639 32.68 41.58 29.91
N LEU A 640 33.95 41.12 29.92
CA LEU A 640 34.41 39.80 30.40
C LEU A 640 33.86 39.41 31.80
N HIS A 641 33.58 40.42 32.63
CA HIS A 641 33.07 40.25 33.98
C HIS A 641 31.62 39.70 34.03
N CYS A 642 30.83 39.94 32.98
CA CYS A 642 29.46 39.43 32.85
C CYS A 642 29.44 37.91 32.63
N MET A 643 30.33 37.40 31.77
CA MET A 643 30.45 35.97 31.46
C MET A 643 30.92 35.13 32.66
N GLN A 644 31.85 35.64 33.48
CA GLN A 644 32.24 34.95 34.71
C GLN A 644 31.06 34.77 35.68
N GLY A 645 30.18 35.77 35.79
CA GLY A 645 28.95 35.68 36.58
C GLY A 645 27.99 34.61 36.06
N HIS A 646 27.80 34.53 34.74
CA HIS A 646 26.92 33.53 34.13
C HIS A 646 27.46 32.11 34.25
N VAL A 647 28.77 31.88 34.07
CA VAL A 647 29.37 30.55 34.24
C VAL A 647 29.28 30.10 35.70
N VAL A 648 29.58 30.98 36.66
CA VAL A 648 29.46 30.64 38.10
C VAL A 648 28.00 30.37 38.48
N ALA A 649 27.04 31.17 37.98
CA ALA A 649 25.63 30.97 38.24
C ALA A 649 25.09 29.66 37.63
N LEU A 650 25.51 29.31 36.40
CA LEU A 650 25.14 28.04 35.76
C LEU A 650 25.73 26.85 36.52
N THR A 651 26.99 26.95 36.94
CA THR A 651 27.68 25.87 37.67
C THR A 651 27.03 25.66 39.04
N ASN A 652 26.70 26.75 39.75
CA ASN A 652 26.00 26.70 41.03
C ASN A 652 24.57 26.18 40.88
N SER A 653 23.82 26.59 39.85
CA SER A 653 22.48 26.07 39.58
C SER A 653 22.49 24.58 39.24
N THR A 654 23.49 24.12 38.49
CA THR A 654 23.64 22.70 38.12
C THR A 654 24.03 21.88 39.35
N TRP A 655 24.86 22.43 40.23
CA TRP A 655 25.25 21.83 41.49
C TRP A 655 24.08 21.71 42.47
N ILE A 656 23.26 22.76 42.62
CA ILE A 656 22.06 22.74 43.45
C ILE A 656 21.04 21.72 42.92
N TYR A 657 20.81 21.67 41.60
CA TYR A 657 19.92 20.69 40.99
C TYR A 657 20.40 19.24 41.21
N LEU A 658 21.70 18.98 41.06
CA LEU A 658 22.31 17.69 41.38
C LEU A 658 22.14 17.34 42.86
N GLN A 659 22.35 18.31 43.75
CA GLN A 659 22.19 18.13 45.18
C GLN A 659 20.75 17.80 45.56
N ASP A 660 19.77 18.54 45.04
CA ASP A 660 18.34 18.34 45.29
C ASP A 660 17.85 16.98 44.76
N THR A 661 18.31 16.60 43.56
CA THR A 661 17.99 15.29 42.96
C THR A 661 18.60 14.15 43.79
N THR A 662 19.82 14.33 44.30
CA THR A 662 20.50 13.35 45.14
C THR A 662 19.82 13.21 46.51
N THR A 663 19.33 14.32 47.09
CA THR A 663 18.56 14.29 48.33
C THR A 663 17.17 13.67 48.15
N ALA A 664 16.51 13.90 47.01
CA ALA A 664 15.22 13.29 46.70
C ALA A 664 15.33 11.76 46.49
N ILE A 665 16.41 11.30 45.86
CA ILE A 665 16.70 9.86 45.73
C ILE A 665 17.03 9.25 47.10
N ARG A 666 17.74 9.98 47.96
CA ARG A 666 18.05 9.53 49.33
C ARG A 666 16.80 9.43 50.20
N SER A 667 15.89 10.40 50.13
CA SER A 667 14.62 10.36 50.87
C SER A 667 13.71 9.24 50.37
N TRP A 668 13.65 9.03 49.05
CA TRP A 668 12.91 7.93 48.45
C TRP A 668 13.46 6.55 48.85
N ALA A 669 14.79 6.41 48.93
CA ALA A 669 15.45 5.20 49.42
C ALA A 669 15.21 4.96 50.93
N GLN A 670 15.12 6.02 51.73
CA GLN A 670 14.78 5.94 53.15
C GLN A 670 13.31 5.58 53.39
N GLU A 671 12.38 6.09 52.57
CA GLU A 671 10.97 5.67 52.60
C GLU A 671 10.81 4.18 52.26
N LEU A 672 11.51 3.69 51.22
CA LEU A 672 11.49 2.27 50.85
C LEU A 672 12.06 1.35 51.94
N LEU A 673 13.06 1.83 52.69
CA LEU A 673 13.64 1.10 53.83
C LEU A 673 12.77 1.14 55.09
N SER A 674 11.83 2.07 55.19
CA SER A 674 10.87 2.17 56.31
C SER A 674 9.58 1.37 56.10
N ILE A 675 9.39 0.80 54.90
CA ILE A 675 8.24 -0.04 54.52
C ILE A 675 8.59 -1.54 54.60
N VAL A 676 9.83 -1.88 54.99
CA VAL A 676 10.27 -3.22 55.43
C VAL A 676 10.38 -3.22 56.95
#